data_AF-A0A132GYY8-F1
#
_entry.id   AF-A0A132GYY8-F1
#
_cell.length_a   1.000
_cell.length_b   1.000
_cell.length_c   1.000
_cell.angle_alpha   90.00
_cell.angle_beta   90.00
_cell.angle_gamma   90.00
#
_symmetry.space_group_name_H-M   'P 1'
#
loop_
_entity.id
_entity.type
_entity.pdbx_description
1 polymer ?
#
loop_
_entity_poly.entity_id
_entity_poly.type
_entity_poly.pdbx_seq_one_letter_code
_entity_poly.pdbx_strand_id
1 'polypeptide(L)'
;MNTSIIRQIFQAKFDYPTYCNEVVHNVFGCNNISTRPELLDATADGDNSYYIGRQTDADGRELGFFYTRVAQGSDVRRKRVGLRKMIAPYLKYDVDAAIAVFADENHWRLSYICDMKEGVTNAKRFSYILGDEQGQYKTPLERLDTIYAKRGRFVLNDLREAFSVDALSDEFFDEYHVHYDRIVAELVRQGKTGAVYHDYVKKLMGRIVFLHFLQKKGWLCGDTNFMLNTFSQSNRRSDYLESVLEPLFFGILNTEPAKREQVFSRNGWQQSLVEKWASIPYLNGGLFERDEVDNLRIVLPESIFSNLFSFLASYNFTVDENDPDDAEIGVDPEMLGKIFESLLEDNKAKGAFYTPKEIVRYMCKESLIAHLASKLPNVADSVVRAFVEHHEMQPELEPCRDTLETALREVKICDPAIGSGAFPMGLLNELWRCREALGTELSRLQLKKEIIENNIYGVDIERGAIDIARLRFWLSIVVDSETAEPLPNFDYKFMQGNSLIESYGGFDLSRIAGKTVGRPSTSTQYVIGLDSDLSQKNLQRLLREYFSVTDHQKKATMRHAINAEVKTLIRESVGGTPTFLAKLDQLDPSANQDFFLWHTWFKDIFDKGGFDIVIGNPPYGAKYSEECKRYYKEHYVTAKTITGKQKASLDTFTLFIEHGYNILKTNGNLAFIVPIALTSSDSLSGIHHILLEKCDNIYISSYAVRPKPVFERAVVNTSILLFTKTEKRCHHVFSTKMHRRNEDKFNLQYLVDHLQFTDVKDYMLYGRIPKIGSEIEKRVLCKINKHKRLSSFYHYKGSPIYYRTTGGRYFKVVTNYPTGSTKEKPLLFEKRVANSIGCILSSNLSFWFYQIYSNNLDWKTYEIENFTLPILSDINIVELESLYNKYLSDIEKNANIRISTGESKYLVDSFKEYKIVRSKSIIDEIDDYIGPLYGLTQEEIDFVKNYELEFRMAGE
;
A
#
# COMPACT_ATOMS: atom_id res chain seq x y z
N MET A 1 -20.09 16.74 -27.40
CA MET A 1 -19.83 18.14 -26.97
C MET A 1 -19.11 18.87 -28.10
N ASN A 2 -19.16 20.21 -28.23
CA ASN A 2 -18.23 20.91 -29.14
C ASN A 2 -16.88 21.10 -28.43
N THR A 3 -16.02 20.09 -28.53
CA THR A 3 -14.76 19.98 -27.78
C THR A 3 -13.81 21.16 -28.03
N SER A 4 -13.86 21.77 -29.21
CA SER A 4 -13.03 22.94 -29.54
C SER A 4 -13.45 24.18 -28.76
N ILE A 5 -14.76 24.41 -28.57
CA ILE A 5 -15.28 25.54 -27.80
C ILE A 5 -14.95 25.35 -26.31
N ILE A 6 -15.22 24.15 -25.76
CA ILE A 6 -14.93 23.88 -24.35
C ILE A 6 -13.42 23.97 -24.06
N ARG A 7 -12.56 23.53 -24.99
CA ARG A 7 -11.11 23.71 -24.86
C ARG A 7 -10.72 25.19 -24.77
N GLN A 8 -11.29 26.05 -25.62
CA GLN A 8 -11.04 27.49 -25.57
C GLN A 8 -11.47 28.10 -24.22
N ILE A 9 -12.58 27.63 -23.66
CA ILE A 9 -13.04 28.06 -22.32
C ILE A 9 -12.04 27.62 -21.24
N PHE A 10 -11.55 26.39 -21.31
CA PHE A 10 -10.57 25.87 -20.36
C PHE A 10 -9.20 26.54 -20.47
N GLN A 11 -8.84 27.04 -21.65
CA GLN A 11 -7.62 27.82 -21.90
C GLN A 11 -7.75 29.28 -21.44
N ALA A 12 -8.96 29.82 -21.36
CA ALA A 12 -9.21 31.20 -21.00
C ALA A 12 -9.31 31.42 -19.48
N LYS A 13 -9.15 32.69 -19.09
CA LYS A 13 -9.48 33.16 -17.73
C LYS A 13 -10.96 32.91 -17.43
N PHE A 14 -11.28 32.70 -16.15
CA PHE A 14 -12.65 32.37 -15.76
C PHE A 14 -13.63 33.51 -16.10
N ASP A 15 -14.64 33.17 -16.89
CA ASP A 15 -15.77 34.04 -17.21
C ASP A 15 -17.08 33.39 -16.78
N TYR A 16 -17.77 34.02 -15.83
CA TYR A 16 -18.95 33.45 -15.19
C TYR A 16 -20.13 33.21 -16.18
N PRO A 17 -20.53 34.17 -17.04
CA PRO A 17 -21.59 33.94 -18.02
C PRO A 17 -21.28 32.79 -19.00
N THR A 18 -20.05 32.73 -19.52
CA THR A 18 -19.64 31.68 -20.45
C THR A 18 -19.64 30.31 -19.75
N TYR A 19 -19.12 30.23 -18.53
CA TYR A 19 -19.14 29.00 -17.72
C TYR A 19 -20.57 28.50 -17.47
N CYS A 20 -21.50 29.38 -17.09
CA CYS A 20 -22.88 29.00 -16.83
C CYS A 20 -23.58 28.44 -18.07
N ASN A 21 -23.38 29.06 -19.23
CA ASN A 21 -24.02 28.61 -20.47
C ASN A 21 -23.38 27.33 -21.04
N GLU A 22 -22.06 27.32 -21.19
CA GLU A 22 -21.37 26.26 -21.93
C GLU A 22 -21.01 25.06 -21.08
N VAL A 23 -20.87 25.22 -19.76
CA VAL A 23 -20.51 24.11 -18.86
C VAL A 23 -21.71 23.71 -18.00
N VAL A 24 -22.29 24.63 -17.23
CA VAL A 24 -23.39 24.28 -16.29
C VAL A 24 -24.66 23.87 -17.04
N HIS A 25 -25.09 24.65 -18.03
CA HIS A 25 -26.26 24.33 -18.83
C HIS A 25 -25.97 23.28 -19.90
N ASN A 26 -24.97 23.48 -20.77
CA ASN A 26 -24.75 22.57 -21.91
C ASN A 26 -24.14 21.21 -21.51
N VAL A 27 -23.16 21.17 -20.59
CA VAL A 27 -22.51 19.90 -20.20
C VAL A 27 -23.28 19.19 -19.09
N PHE A 28 -23.63 19.89 -18.01
CA PHE A 28 -24.35 19.27 -16.88
C PHE A 28 -25.88 19.26 -17.07
N GLY A 29 -26.44 20.01 -18.02
CA GLY A 29 -27.89 20.00 -18.25
C GLY A 29 -28.70 20.72 -17.15
N CYS A 30 -28.06 21.57 -16.35
CA CYS A 30 -28.72 22.29 -15.27
C CYS A 30 -29.43 23.54 -15.82
N ASN A 31 -30.77 23.53 -15.77
CA ASN A 31 -31.60 24.63 -16.23
C ASN A 31 -32.00 25.61 -15.11
N ASN A 32 -31.81 25.21 -13.84
CA ASN A 32 -32.17 25.99 -12.65
C ASN A 32 -30.96 26.79 -12.15
N ILE A 33 -30.47 27.71 -12.98
CA ILE A 33 -29.34 28.59 -12.66
C ILE A 33 -29.85 29.99 -12.33
N SER A 34 -29.39 30.59 -11.23
CA SER A 34 -29.68 31.99 -10.94
C SER A 34 -28.92 32.90 -11.91
N THR A 35 -29.64 33.83 -12.56
CA THR A 35 -29.01 34.85 -13.43
C THR A 35 -28.08 35.81 -12.68
N ARG A 36 -28.16 35.87 -11.35
CA ARG A 36 -27.20 36.56 -10.47
C ARG A 36 -26.81 35.64 -9.32
N PRO A 37 -25.52 35.31 -9.16
CA PRO A 37 -25.06 34.44 -8.09
C PRO A 37 -25.43 35.02 -6.71
N GLU A 38 -26.00 34.20 -5.84
CA GLU A 38 -26.34 34.59 -4.46
C GLU A 38 -25.08 34.50 -3.59
N LEU A 39 -24.72 35.57 -2.88
CA LEU A 39 -23.57 35.58 -1.99
C LEU A 39 -23.88 34.74 -0.74
N LEU A 40 -23.06 33.73 -0.48
CA LEU A 40 -23.22 32.83 0.67
C LEU A 40 -22.46 33.35 1.89
N ASP A 41 -21.14 33.53 1.75
CA ASP A 41 -20.26 34.03 2.81
C ASP A 41 -19.02 34.72 2.22
N ALA A 42 -18.51 35.71 2.96
CA ALA A 42 -17.21 36.32 2.74
C ALA A 42 -16.26 35.85 3.86
N THR A 43 -15.12 35.25 3.50
CA THR A 43 -14.13 34.80 4.50
C THR A 43 -13.35 35.99 5.08
N ALA A 44 -12.79 35.81 6.28
CA ALA A 44 -11.90 36.82 6.88
C ALA A 44 -10.68 37.15 5.99
N ASP A 45 -10.31 36.24 5.09
CA ASP A 45 -9.23 36.37 4.12
C ASP A 45 -9.65 37.11 2.83
N GLY A 46 -10.92 37.52 2.70
CA GLY A 46 -11.44 38.30 1.57
C GLY A 46 -11.94 37.47 0.37
N ASP A 47 -12.16 36.16 0.53
CA ASP A 47 -12.75 35.30 -0.51
C ASP A 47 -14.29 35.42 -0.49
N ASN A 48 -14.94 35.48 -1.66
CA ASN A 48 -16.39 35.58 -1.78
C ASN A 48 -16.96 34.33 -2.45
N SER A 49 -17.79 33.57 -1.73
CA SER A 49 -18.44 32.36 -2.25
C SER A 49 -19.89 32.63 -2.65
N TYR A 50 -20.30 32.06 -3.77
CA TYR A 50 -21.59 32.27 -4.38
C TYR A 50 -22.29 30.96 -4.73
N TYR A 51 -23.60 30.92 -4.51
CA TYR A 51 -24.48 29.86 -4.98
C TYR A 51 -24.99 30.16 -6.38
N ILE A 52 -24.88 29.18 -7.28
CA ILE A 52 -25.28 29.31 -8.70
C ILE A 52 -26.64 28.64 -8.94
N GLY A 53 -26.85 27.46 -8.38
CA GLY A 53 -28.06 26.68 -8.59
C GLY A 53 -27.91 25.21 -8.18
N ARG A 54 -28.92 24.40 -8.45
CA ARG A 54 -28.91 22.95 -8.18
C ARG A 54 -29.66 22.15 -9.25
N GLN A 55 -29.33 20.87 -9.31
CA GLN A 55 -29.98 19.89 -10.16
C GLN A 55 -30.14 18.57 -9.42
N THR A 56 -31.30 17.94 -9.55
CA THR A 56 -31.53 16.58 -9.09
C THR A 56 -31.03 15.59 -10.15
N ASP A 57 -30.24 14.60 -9.74
CA ASP A 57 -29.78 13.51 -10.61
C ASP A 57 -30.89 12.46 -10.86
N ALA A 58 -30.59 11.44 -11.68
CA ALA A 58 -31.58 10.41 -12.02
C ALA A 58 -31.98 9.51 -10.84
N ASP A 59 -31.19 9.47 -9.77
CA ASP A 59 -31.42 8.70 -8.54
C ASP A 59 -32.10 9.54 -7.43
N GLY A 60 -32.45 10.80 -7.71
CA GLY A 60 -33.09 11.69 -6.74
C GLY A 60 -32.12 12.40 -5.80
N ARG A 61 -30.82 12.41 -6.08
CA ARG A 61 -29.79 13.11 -5.30
C ARG A 61 -29.58 14.53 -5.81
N GLU A 62 -29.29 15.46 -4.91
CA GLU A 62 -29.13 16.87 -5.22
C GLU A 62 -27.66 17.24 -5.48
N LEU A 63 -27.38 17.84 -6.64
CA LEU A 63 -26.08 18.39 -7.01
C LEU A 63 -26.13 19.92 -6.97
N GLY A 64 -25.30 20.55 -6.14
CA GLY A 64 -25.15 22.00 -6.06
C GLY A 64 -24.06 22.55 -6.98
N PHE A 65 -24.27 23.76 -7.49
CA PHE A 65 -23.28 24.51 -8.26
C PHE A 65 -22.85 25.77 -7.52
N PHE A 66 -21.54 25.95 -7.35
CA PHE A 66 -20.96 27.04 -6.58
C PHE A 66 -19.84 27.73 -7.35
N TYR A 67 -19.66 29.03 -7.09
CA TYR A 67 -18.54 29.81 -7.61
C TYR A 67 -17.93 30.62 -6.48
N THR A 68 -16.61 30.57 -6.33
CA THR A 68 -15.87 31.35 -5.35
C THR A 68 -14.82 32.19 -6.05
N ARG A 69 -14.87 33.51 -5.80
CA ARG A 69 -13.81 34.43 -6.17
C ARG A 69 -12.79 34.48 -5.04
N VAL A 70 -11.58 34.02 -5.33
CA VAL A 70 -10.49 33.99 -4.37
C VAL A 70 -9.89 35.40 -4.23
N ALA A 71 -9.47 35.77 -3.01
CA ALA A 71 -8.91 37.06 -2.68
C ALA A 71 -7.70 37.44 -3.55
N GLN A 72 -7.56 38.74 -3.81
CA GLN A 72 -6.51 39.28 -4.67
C GLN A 72 -5.11 38.97 -4.11
N GLY A 73 -4.21 38.44 -4.96
CA GLY A 73 -2.87 37.98 -4.55
C GLY A 73 -2.78 36.51 -4.11
N SER A 74 -3.91 35.78 -4.01
CA SER A 74 -3.92 34.32 -3.82
C SER A 74 -3.81 33.58 -5.16
N ASP A 75 -3.00 32.52 -5.22
CA ASP A 75 -2.92 31.62 -6.37
C ASP A 75 -3.79 30.38 -6.12
N VAL A 76 -4.84 30.22 -6.91
CA VAL A 76 -5.78 29.09 -6.80
C VAL A 76 -5.06 27.75 -6.99
N ARG A 77 -3.93 27.72 -7.72
CA ARG A 77 -3.13 26.50 -7.90
C ARG A 77 -2.46 26.06 -6.60
N ARG A 78 -2.20 26.97 -5.65
CA ARG A 78 -1.53 26.70 -4.38
C ARG A 78 -2.48 26.64 -3.18
N LYS A 79 -3.60 27.37 -3.21
CA LYS A 79 -4.58 27.44 -2.10
C LYS A 79 -5.46 26.18 -2.07
N ARG A 80 -4.99 25.08 -1.48
CA ARG A 80 -5.72 23.79 -1.46
C ARG A 80 -6.70 23.63 -0.29
N VAL A 81 -6.22 23.73 0.95
CA VAL A 81 -6.98 23.37 2.19
C VAL A 81 -8.13 24.34 2.48
N GLY A 82 -7.95 25.65 2.25
CA GLY A 82 -8.97 26.66 2.54
C GLY A 82 -10.22 26.55 1.66
N LEU A 83 -10.06 26.18 0.38
CA LEU A 83 -11.14 26.15 -0.60
C LEU A 83 -12.17 25.04 -0.32
N ARG A 84 -11.73 23.89 0.19
CA ARG A 84 -12.63 22.81 0.62
C ARG A 84 -13.52 23.25 1.78
N LYS A 85 -12.93 23.91 2.78
CA LYS A 85 -13.64 24.42 3.98
C LYS A 85 -14.70 25.46 3.62
N MET A 86 -14.59 26.15 2.47
CA MET A 86 -15.57 27.14 2.04
C MET A 86 -16.90 26.52 1.59
N ILE A 87 -16.88 25.38 0.91
CA ILE A 87 -18.10 24.75 0.36
C ILE A 87 -18.64 23.64 1.28
N ALA A 88 -17.78 23.03 2.10
CA ALA A 88 -18.13 21.93 3.00
C ALA A 88 -19.33 22.20 3.94
N PRO A 89 -19.55 23.40 4.50
CA PRO A 89 -20.71 23.68 5.34
C PRO A 89 -22.05 23.50 4.60
N TYR A 90 -22.10 23.83 3.31
CA TYR A 90 -23.33 23.76 2.51
C TYR A 90 -23.66 22.34 2.04
N LEU A 91 -22.67 21.43 2.00
CA LEU A 91 -22.89 20.00 1.74
C LEU A 91 -23.64 19.29 2.89
N LYS A 92 -23.62 19.84 4.12
CA LYS A 92 -24.25 19.20 5.28
C LYS A 92 -25.77 19.44 5.39
N TYR A 93 -26.30 20.44 4.70
CA TYR A 93 -27.69 20.89 4.91
C TYR A 93 -28.54 21.04 3.63
N ASP A 94 -27.96 21.10 2.42
CA ASP A 94 -28.74 21.46 1.21
C ASP A 94 -28.47 20.67 -0.09
N VAL A 95 -27.38 19.90 -0.21
CA VAL A 95 -27.04 19.11 -1.43
C VAL A 95 -26.16 17.88 -1.12
N ASP A 96 -26.26 16.79 -1.89
CA ASP A 96 -25.49 15.55 -1.72
C ASP A 96 -24.04 15.64 -2.25
N ALA A 97 -23.82 16.50 -3.25
CA ALA A 97 -22.51 16.79 -3.82
C ALA A 97 -22.49 18.20 -4.42
N ALA A 98 -21.30 18.70 -4.75
CA ALA A 98 -21.12 20.02 -5.34
C ALA A 98 -20.14 20.01 -6.53
N ILE A 99 -20.47 20.77 -7.56
CA ILE A 99 -19.51 21.28 -8.54
C ILE A 99 -19.20 22.73 -8.14
N ALA A 100 -17.96 22.98 -7.73
CA ALA A 100 -17.49 24.29 -7.31
C ALA A 100 -16.41 24.79 -8.24
N VAL A 101 -16.51 26.06 -8.65
CA VAL A 101 -15.41 26.76 -9.32
C VAL A 101 -14.73 27.72 -8.36
N PHE A 102 -13.41 27.60 -8.25
CA PHE A 102 -12.58 28.59 -7.55
C PHE A 102 -11.76 29.34 -8.58
N ALA A 103 -11.83 30.66 -8.63
CA ALA A 103 -11.11 31.46 -9.62
C ALA A 103 -10.28 32.58 -9.00
N ASP A 104 -9.06 32.76 -9.51
CA ASP A 104 -8.23 33.94 -9.30
C ASP A 104 -8.16 34.78 -10.61
N GLU A 105 -7.21 35.72 -10.70
CA GLU A 105 -7.07 36.62 -11.87
C GLU A 105 -6.59 35.92 -13.15
N ASN A 106 -5.98 34.74 -13.05
CA ASN A 106 -5.28 34.06 -14.15
C ASN A 106 -5.74 32.62 -14.36
N HIS A 107 -6.04 31.88 -13.28
CA HIS A 107 -6.38 30.47 -13.32
C HIS A 107 -7.67 30.19 -12.57
N TRP A 108 -8.25 29.02 -12.83
CA TRP A 108 -9.43 28.57 -12.11
C TRP A 108 -9.43 27.05 -11.94
N ARG A 109 -10.09 26.58 -10.87
CA ARG A 109 -10.25 25.17 -10.58
C ARG A 109 -11.71 24.78 -10.77
N LEU A 110 -11.94 23.72 -11.54
CA LEU A 110 -13.23 23.03 -11.58
C LEU A 110 -13.16 21.85 -10.61
N SER A 111 -13.88 21.94 -9.51
CA SER A 111 -13.83 20.98 -8.41
C SER A 111 -15.14 20.23 -8.28
N TYR A 112 -15.06 18.90 -8.19
CA TYR A 112 -16.13 18.07 -7.67
C TYR A 112 -15.86 17.81 -6.19
N ILE A 113 -16.80 18.21 -5.34
CA ILE A 113 -16.73 18.04 -3.89
C ILE A 113 -17.87 17.11 -3.48
N CYS A 114 -17.54 15.99 -2.86
CA CYS A 114 -18.50 15.01 -2.41
C CYS A 114 -18.07 14.40 -1.07
N ASP A 115 -18.98 14.38 -0.09
CA ASP A 115 -19.22 13.24 0.81
C ASP A 115 -20.12 13.72 1.96
N MET A 116 -21.22 13.01 2.16
CA MET A 116 -21.70 12.53 3.46
C MET A 116 -22.46 11.21 3.19
N LYS A 117 -21.85 10.06 3.48
CA LYS A 117 -22.62 8.89 3.93
C LYS A 117 -22.38 8.75 5.42
N GLU A 118 -23.43 9.03 6.19
CA GLU A 118 -23.56 8.75 7.63
C GLU A 118 -22.62 9.55 8.57
N GLY A 119 -22.49 10.86 8.35
CA GLY A 119 -22.26 11.83 9.45
C GLY A 119 -20.87 11.94 10.08
N VAL A 120 -19.85 11.18 9.66
CA VAL A 120 -18.54 11.13 10.36
C VAL A 120 -17.33 11.50 9.49
N THR A 121 -17.42 11.50 8.15
CA THR A 121 -16.25 11.74 7.27
C THR A 121 -16.13 13.16 6.71
N ASN A 122 -14.89 13.52 6.45
CA ASN A 122 -14.43 14.79 5.89
C ASN A 122 -14.78 14.83 4.36
N ALA A 123 -15.41 15.90 3.85
CA ALA A 123 -15.91 15.99 2.45
C ALA A 123 -14.80 15.94 1.39
N LYS A 124 -14.74 14.96 0.49
CA LYS A 124 -13.63 14.82 -0.47
C LYS A 124 -13.70 15.84 -1.61
N ARG A 125 -12.55 16.28 -2.12
CA ARG A 125 -12.49 17.17 -3.30
C ARG A 125 -11.57 16.61 -4.37
N PHE A 126 -12.03 16.67 -5.61
CA PHE A 126 -11.29 16.33 -6.81
C PHE A 126 -11.32 17.51 -7.78
N SER A 127 -10.18 17.97 -8.26
CA SER A 127 -10.13 19.23 -9.04
C SER A 127 -9.32 19.13 -10.32
N TYR A 128 -9.84 19.73 -11.39
CA TYR A 128 -9.06 20.12 -12.56
C TYR A 128 -8.53 21.55 -12.38
N ILE A 129 -7.26 21.80 -12.72
CA ILE A 129 -6.73 23.15 -12.90
C ILE A 129 -6.90 23.56 -14.37
N LEU A 130 -7.44 24.75 -14.59
CA LEU A 130 -7.77 25.35 -15.88
C LEU A 130 -7.25 26.81 -15.94
N GLY A 131 -7.23 27.42 -17.12
CA GLY A 131 -6.81 28.80 -17.37
C GLY A 131 -5.37 28.96 -17.89
N ASP A 132 -4.79 27.91 -18.46
CA ASP A 132 -3.50 27.94 -19.17
C ASP A 132 -3.77 27.90 -20.68
N GLU A 133 -3.40 28.98 -21.38
CA GLU A 133 -3.59 29.13 -22.83
C GLU A 133 -2.91 28.01 -23.64
N GLN A 134 -1.84 27.42 -23.11
CA GLN A 134 -1.10 26.33 -23.77
C GLN A 134 -1.61 24.94 -23.37
N GLY A 135 -2.57 24.83 -22.45
CA GLY A 135 -3.10 23.56 -21.98
C GLY A 135 -3.88 22.81 -23.06
N GLN A 136 -3.62 21.50 -23.21
CA GLN A 136 -4.38 20.64 -24.14
C GLN A 136 -5.71 20.17 -23.57
N TYR A 137 -5.77 20.00 -22.25
CA TYR A 137 -6.96 19.61 -21.48
C TYR A 137 -7.64 18.31 -21.95
N LYS A 138 -6.88 17.32 -22.47
CA LYS A 138 -7.41 16.03 -22.96
C LYS A 138 -8.35 15.38 -21.94
N THR A 139 -7.86 15.14 -20.72
CA THR A 139 -8.60 14.46 -19.65
C THR A 139 -9.94 15.11 -19.29
N PRO A 140 -10.02 16.41 -18.88
CA PRO A 140 -11.31 17.00 -18.56
C PRO A 140 -12.24 17.07 -19.78
N LEU A 141 -11.72 17.24 -21.00
CA LEU A 141 -12.54 17.27 -22.21
C LEU A 141 -13.20 15.91 -22.50
N GLU A 142 -12.43 14.82 -22.46
CA GLU A 142 -12.95 13.47 -22.71
C GLU A 142 -13.95 13.06 -21.64
N ARG A 143 -13.65 13.32 -20.37
CA ARG A 143 -14.51 12.93 -19.26
C ARG A 143 -15.77 13.78 -19.13
N LEU A 144 -15.72 15.06 -19.49
CA LEU A 144 -16.94 15.86 -19.55
C LEU A 144 -17.77 15.56 -20.80
N ASP A 145 -17.16 15.03 -21.88
CA ASP A 145 -17.95 14.53 -23.02
C ASP A 145 -18.78 13.30 -22.64
N THR A 146 -18.27 12.42 -21.76
CA THR A 146 -19.06 11.27 -21.26
C THR A 146 -20.26 11.73 -20.43
N ILE A 147 -20.11 12.79 -19.63
CA ILE A 147 -21.22 13.43 -18.90
C ILE A 147 -22.20 14.08 -19.87
N TYR A 148 -21.70 14.86 -20.83
CA TYR A 148 -22.51 15.50 -21.87
C TYR A 148 -23.32 14.48 -22.68
N ALA A 149 -22.74 13.32 -23.03
CA ALA A 149 -23.39 12.25 -23.77
C ALA A 149 -24.63 11.70 -23.05
N LYS A 150 -24.71 11.82 -21.72
CA LYS A 150 -25.87 11.42 -20.91
C LYS A 150 -27.01 12.43 -20.92
N ARG A 151 -26.83 13.62 -21.52
CA ARG A 151 -27.87 14.66 -21.71
C ARG A 151 -28.67 14.98 -20.44
N GLY A 152 -27.97 15.22 -19.33
CA GLY A 152 -28.59 15.55 -18.04
C GLY A 152 -29.21 14.36 -17.29
N ARG A 153 -29.04 13.13 -17.78
CA ARG A 153 -29.48 11.88 -17.12
C ARG A 153 -28.34 11.11 -16.47
N PHE A 154 -27.25 11.79 -16.11
CA PHE A 154 -26.17 11.17 -15.36
C PHE A 154 -26.55 11.01 -13.89
N VAL A 155 -25.86 10.12 -13.19
CA VAL A 155 -25.95 9.94 -11.73
C VAL A 155 -24.68 10.46 -11.06
N LEU A 156 -24.71 10.76 -9.76
CA LEU A 156 -23.50 11.23 -9.05
C LEU A 156 -22.28 10.28 -9.18
N ASN A 157 -22.51 8.98 -9.40
CA ASN A 157 -21.40 8.04 -9.60
C ASN A 157 -20.64 8.30 -10.91
N ASP A 158 -21.31 8.82 -11.94
CA ASP A 158 -20.68 9.22 -13.20
C ASP A 158 -19.74 10.41 -12.99
N LEU A 159 -20.15 11.37 -12.14
CA LEU A 159 -19.29 12.48 -11.75
C LEU A 159 -18.10 12.02 -10.92
N ARG A 160 -18.30 11.05 -10.02
CA ARG A 160 -17.19 10.44 -9.26
C ARG A 160 -16.17 9.79 -10.19
N GLU A 161 -16.62 9.08 -11.22
CA GLU A 161 -15.74 8.47 -12.22
C GLU A 161 -15.06 9.54 -13.10
N ALA A 162 -15.79 10.53 -13.57
CA ALA A 162 -15.23 11.65 -14.33
C ALA A 162 -14.14 12.39 -13.54
N PHE A 163 -14.32 12.58 -12.23
CA PHE A 163 -13.34 13.23 -11.39
C PHE A 163 -12.37 12.26 -10.68
N SER A 164 -12.32 10.98 -11.08
CA SER A 164 -11.49 9.95 -10.44
C SER A 164 -10.01 10.03 -10.83
N VAL A 165 -9.12 10.13 -9.84
CA VAL A 165 -7.67 10.04 -10.03
C VAL A 165 -7.24 8.62 -10.39
N ASP A 166 -7.87 7.60 -9.80
CA ASP A 166 -7.52 6.20 -10.07
C ASP A 166 -7.84 5.83 -11.53
N ALA A 167 -8.99 6.27 -12.06
CA ALA A 167 -9.31 6.07 -13.47
C ALA A 167 -8.32 6.77 -14.40
N LEU A 168 -7.74 7.91 -13.97
CA LEU A 168 -6.72 8.62 -14.77
C LEU A 168 -5.40 7.86 -14.74
N SER A 169 -5.06 7.35 -13.56
CA SER A 169 -3.87 6.56 -13.32
C SER A 169 -3.87 5.35 -14.24
N ASP A 170 -4.95 4.57 -14.23
CA ASP A 170 -5.08 3.36 -15.04
C ASP A 170 -5.00 3.64 -16.55
N GLU A 171 -5.68 4.69 -17.04
CA GLU A 171 -5.60 5.13 -18.44
C GLU A 171 -4.15 5.51 -18.83
N PHE A 172 -3.50 6.33 -18.00
CA PHE A 172 -2.11 6.72 -18.22
C PHE A 172 -1.17 5.52 -18.21
N PHE A 173 -1.40 4.54 -17.33
CA PHE A 173 -0.58 3.32 -17.22
C PHE A 173 -0.70 2.45 -18.46
N ASP A 174 -1.92 2.21 -18.94
CA ASP A 174 -2.15 1.40 -20.13
C ASP A 174 -1.49 2.03 -21.36
N GLU A 175 -1.62 3.35 -21.54
CA GLU A 175 -0.94 4.06 -22.62
C GLU A 175 0.60 4.05 -22.43
N TYR A 176 1.10 4.26 -21.22
CA TYR A 176 2.54 4.24 -20.92
C TYR A 176 3.18 2.88 -21.26
N HIS A 177 2.50 1.78 -20.91
CA HIS A 177 2.92 0.41 -21.25
C HIS A 177 3.00 0.21 -22.76
N VAL A 178 2.01 0.71 -23.52
CA VAL A 178 2.06 0.65 -24.98
C VAL A 178 3.30 1.37 -25.53
N HIS A 179 3.71 2.48 -24.95
CA HIS A 179 4.96 3.16 -25.35
C HIS A 179 6.21 2.38 -24.95
N TYR A 180 6.24 1.77 -23.77
CA TYR A 180 7.33 0.90 -23.34
C TYR A 180 7.51 -0.29 -24.31
N ASP A 181 6.42 -1.00 -24.62
CA ASP A 181 6.43 -2.15 -25.52
C ASP A 181 6.88 -1.77 -26.93
N ARG A 182 6.49 -0.59 -27.42
CA ARG A 182 6.96 -0.07 -28.71
C ARG A 182 8.48 0.13 -28.74
N ILE A 183 9.08 0.66 -27.67
CA ILE A 183 10.53 0.85 -27.58
C ILE A 183 11.22 -0.51 -27.52
N VAL A 184 10.73 -1.42 -26.67
CA VAL A 184 11.28 -2.78 -26.55
C VAL A 184 11.20 -3.51 -27.90
N ALA A 185 10.06 -3.47 -28.58
CA ALA A 185 9.88 -4.09 -29.90
C ALA A 185 10.87 -3.56 -30.94
N GLU A 186 11.15 -2.26 -30.93
CA GLU A 186 12.15 -1.65 -31.81
C GLU A 186 13.57 -2.14 -31.48
N LEU A 187 13.93 -2.28 -30.20
CA LEU A 187 15.21 -2.86 -29.79
C LEU A 187 15.34 -4.33 -30.22
N VAL A 188 14.28 -5.12 -30.02
CA VAL A 188 14.23 -6.53 -30.45
C VAL A 188 14.43 -6.63 -31.97
N ARG A 189 13.82 -5.74 -32.76
CA ARG A 189 14.01 -5.67 -34.22
C ARG A 189 15.46 -5.40 -34.62
N GLN A 190 16.23 -4.71 -33.78
CA GLN A 190 17.66 -4.46 -33.96
C GLN A 190 18.56 -5.57 -33.40
N GLY A 191 18.00 -6.71 -32.96
CA GLY A 191 18.73 -7.82 -32.35
C GLY A 191 19.19 -7.57 -30.91
N LYS A 192 18.63 -6.54 -30.24
CA LYS A 192 18.96 -6.16 -28.87
C LYS A 192 17.93 -6.74 -27.91
N THR A 193 18.23 -7.92 -27.36
CA THR A 193 17.33 -8.68 -26.48
C THR A 193 17.99 -8.98 -25.14
N GLY A 194 17.20 -9.11 -24.08
CA GLY A 194 17.67 -9.49 -22.74
C GLY A 194 17.42 -8.42 -21.69
N ALA A 195 17.51 -8.81 -20.41
CA ALA A 195 17.13 -7.97 -19.26
C ALA A 195 17.79 -6.59 -19.25
N VAL A 196 19.06 -6.51 -19.65
CA VAL A 196 19.84 -5.26 -19.67
C VAL A 196 19.18 -4.18 -20.58
N TYR A 197 18.55 -4.57 -21.69
CA TYR A 197 17.86 -3.62 -22.57
C TYR A 197 16.51 -3.19 -21.98
N HIS A 198 15.81 -4.07 -21.28
CA HIS A 198 14.59 -3.70 -20.55
C HIS A 198 14.93 -2.69 -19.44
N ASP A 199 16.00 -2.93 -18.69
CA ASP A 199 16.49 -2.01 -17.66
C ASP A 199 16.86 -0.64 -18.24
N TYR A 200 17.52 -0.63 -19.41
CA TYR A 200 17.80 0.60 -20.15
C TYR A 200 16.52 1.35 -20.53
N VAL A 201 15.51 0.68 -21.10
CA VAL A 201 14.24 1.33 -21.49
C VAL A 201 13.52 1.90 -20.27
N LYS A 202 13.46 1.14 -19.17
CA LYS A 202 12.88 1.60 -17.89
C LYS A 202 13.57 2.87 -17.41
N LYS A 203 14.90 2.88 -17.39
CA LYS A 203 15.70 4.05 -16.96
C LYS A 203 15.51 5.25 -17.89
N LEU A 204 15.51 5.04 -19.21
CA LEU A 204 15.31 6.09 -20.20
C LEU A 204 13.92 6.75 -20.07
N MET A 205 12.86 5.94 -20.05
CA MET A 205 11.51 6.48 -19.91
C MET A 205 11.33 7.15 -18.54
N GLY A 206 11.92 6.60 -17.47
CA GLY A 206 11.93 7.23 -16.16
C GLY A 206 12.56 8.61 -16.10
N ARG A 207 13.71 8.78 -16.76
CA ARG A 207 14.36 10.10 -16.94
C ARG A 207 13.44 11.06 -17.67
N ILE A 208 12.79 10.62 -18.75
CA ILE A 208 11.87 11.45 -19.53
C ILE A 208 10.67 11.91 -18.70
N VAL A 209 10.05 10.98 -17.95
CA VAL A 209 8.91 11.32 -17.09
C VAL A 209 9.34 12.27 -15.98
N PHE A 210 10.51 12.06 -15.37
CA PHE A 210 11.05 12.97 -14.36
C PHE A 210 11.23 14.39 -14.91
N LEU A 211 11.75 14.53 -16.14
CA LEU A 211 11.83 15.85 -16.80
C LEU A 211 10.45 16.46 -17.05
N HIS A 212 9.43 15.64 -17.28
CA HIS A 212 8.05 16.12 -17.45
C HIS A 212 7.47 16.70 -16.15
N PHE A 213 7.83 16.16 -14.98
CA PHE A 213 7.53 16.81 -13.70
C PHE A 213 8.35 18.11 -13.53
N LEU A 214 9.63 18.09 -13.92
CA LEU A 214 10.55 19.21 -13.73
C LEU A 214 10.18 20.45 -14.57
N GLN A 215 9.73 20.27 -15.82
CA GLN A 215 9.28 21.37 -16.68
C GLN A 215 8.08 22.12 -16.08
N LYS A 216 7.22 21.47 -15.28
CA LYS A 216 6.10 22.13 -14.61
C LYS A 216 6.54 23.12 -13.54
N LYS A 217 7.75 22.96 -12.99
CA LYS A 217 8.39 23.96 -12.12
C LYS A 217 9.04 25.11 -12.91
N GLY A 218 9.09 25.03 -14.24
CA GLY A 218 9.78 26.01 -15.08
C GLY A 218 11.31 25.91 -15.04
N TRP A 219 11.86 24.85 -14.43
CA TRP A 219 13.33 24.70 -14.31
C TRP A 219 14.01 24.31 -15.62
N LEU A 220 13.25 23.93 -16.64
CA LEU A 220 13.75 23.67 -17.99
C LEU A 220 13.57 24.92 -18.86
N CYS A 221 14.41 25.93 -18.62
CA CYS A 221 14.40 27.21 -19.35
C CYS A 221 13.08 28.01 -19.28
N GLY A 222 12.29 27.85 -18.22
CA GLY A 222 10.96 28.47 -18.11
C GLY A 222 9.89 27.85 -19.01
N ASP A 223 10.22 26.79 -19.76
CA ASP A 223 9.29 26.16 -20.70
C ASP A 223 8.55 25.01 -20.02
N THR A 224 7.23 25.17 -19.84
CA THR A 224 6.33 24.18 -19.24
C THR A 224 5.99 23.01 -20.16
N ASN A 225 6.44 23.07 -21.42
CA ASN A 225 6.31 22.08 -22.49
C ASN A 225 7.69 21.73 -23.12
N PHE A 226 8.78 21.94 -22.37
CA PHE A 226 10.17 21.84 -22.83
C PHE A 226 10.47 20.59 -23.66
N MET A 227 10.05 19.40 -23.21
CA MET A 227 10.38 18.15 -23.89
C MET A 227 9.78 18.08 -25.30
N LEU A 228 8.53 18.50 -25.46
CA LEU A 228 7.85 18.52 -26.75
C LEU A 228 8.41 19.63 -27.66
N ASN A 229 8.57 20.85 -27.12
CA ASN A 229 9.08 21.99 -27.86
C ASN A 229 10.51 21.76 -28.36
N THR A 230 11.39 21.22 -27.50
CA THR A 230 12.78 20.91 -27.85
C THR A 230 12.85 19.86 -28.96
N PHE A 231 11.98 18.86 -28.93
CA PHE A 231 11.89 17.85 -29.99
C PHE A 231 11.37 18.43 -31.30
N SER A 232 10.25 19.16 -31.25
CA SER A 232 9.63 19.78 -32.44
C SER A 232 10.52 20.86 -33.07
N GLN A 233 11.41 21.50 -32.34
CA GLN A 233 12.34 22.50 -32.87
C GLN A 233 13.72 21.93 -33.22
N SER A 234 14.00 20.67 -32.90
CA SER A 234 15.31 20.06 -33.15
C SER A 234 15.50 19.73 -34.62
N ASN A 235 16.70 20.01 -35.13
CA ASN A 235 17.14 19.65 -36.47
C ASN A 235 17.71 18.21 -36.51
N ARG A 236 17.84 17.56 -35.34
CA ARG A 236 18.48 16.26 -35.11
C ARG A 236 17.50 15.24 -34.54
N ARG A 237 16.33 15.10 -35.17
CA ARG A 237 15.28 14.18 -34.70
C ARG A 237 15.58 12.72 -34.99
N SER A 238 16.38 12.44 -36.03
CA SER A 238 16.82 11.09 -36.42
C SER A 238 17.74 10.43 -35.40
N ASP A 239 18.50 11.22 -34.64
CA ASP A 239 19.49 10.81 -33.64
C ASP A 239 19.26 11.53 -32.31
N TYR A 240 17.98 11.80 -31.99
CA TYR A 240 17.57 12.66 -30.88
C TYR A 240 18.09 12.20 -29.51
N LEU A 241 18.18 10.88 -29.31
CA LEU A 241 18.71 10.29 -28.09
C LEU A 241 20.14 10.74 -27.83
N GLU A 242 21.05 10.48 -28.78
CA GLU A 242 22.48 10.76 -28.65
C GLU A 242 22.80 12.26 -28.76
N SER A 243 22.06 12.99 -29.61
CA SER A 243 22.38 14.37 -29.93
C SER A 243 21.69 15.42 -29.06
N VAL A 244 20.63 15.05 -28.33
CA VAL A 244 19.85 15.98 -27.50
C VAL A 244 19.64 15.44 -26.08
N LEU A 245 19.09 14.23 -25.92
CA LEU A 245 18.76 13.69 -24.60
C LEU A 245 20.00 13.33 -23.78
N GLU A 246 21.00 12.67 -24.36
CA GLU A 246 22.25 12.37 -23.65
C GLU A 246 23.00 13.64 -23.20
N PRO A 247 23.19 14.68 -24.04
CA PRO A 247 23.73 15.95 -23.60
C PRO A 247 22.93 16.60 -22.47
N LEU A 248 21.59 16.52 -22.52
CA LEU A 248 20.73 17.06 -21.47
C LEU A 248 20.90 16.30 -20.15
N PHE A 249 20.82 14.96 -20.19
CA PHE A 249 20.97 14.11 -19.02
C PHE A 249 22.36 14.23 -18.40
N PHE A 250 23.39 13.95 -19.18
CA PHE A 250 24.75 13.77 -18.68
C PHE A 250 25.58 15.06 -18.69
N GLY A 251 25.34 15.92 -19.68
CA GLY A 251 26.10 17.16 -19.87
C GLY A 251 25.53 18.37 -19.15
N ILE A 252 24.21 18.44 -18.89
CA ILE A 252 23.59 19.61 -18.25
C ILE A 252 23.11 19.29 -16.83
N LEU A 253 22.22 18.30 -16.68
CA LEU A 253 21.58 17.98 -15.41
C LEU A 253 22.54 17.28 -14.43
N ASN A 254 23.52 16.55 -14.96
CA ASN A 254 24.57 15.84 -14.24
C ASN A 254 25.93 16.56 -14.25
N THR A 255 26.03 17.81 -14.75
CA THR A 255 27.31 18.53 -14.76
C THR A 255 27.14 19.97 -14.27
N GLU A 256 27.98 20.34 -13.29
CA GLU A 256 28.06 21.70 -12.77
C GLU A 256 28.30 22.72 -13.89
N PRO A 257 27.67 23.92 -13.86
CA PRO A 257 27.76 24.91 -14.92
C PRO A 257 29.19 25.20 -15.40
N ALA A 258 30.15 25.32 -14.48
CA ALA A 258 31.56 25.60 -14.79
C ALA A 258 32.29 24.50 -15.59
N LYS A 259 31.77 23.26 -15.58
CA LYS A 259 32.40 22.10 -16.24
C LYS A 259 31.71 21.71 -17.56
N ARG A 260 30.56 22.33 -17.89
CA ARG A 260 29.71 21.93 -19.02
C ARG A 260 30.44 22.00 -20.37
N GLU A 261 31.09 23.11 -20.69
CA GLU A 261 31.80 23.29 -21.97
C GLU A 261 32.87 22.21 -22.23
N GLN A 262 33.63 21.88 -21.17
CA GLN A 262 34.66 20.85 -21.22
C GLN A 262 34.05 19.46 -21.46
N VAL A 263 32.97 19.12 -20.75
CA VAL A 263 32.26 17.84 -20.90
C VAL A 263 31.65 17.72 -22.29
N PHE A 264 31.02 18.78 -22.81
CA PHE A 264 30.47 18.80 -24.16
C PHE A 264 31.57 18.61 -25.21
N SER A 265 32.72 19.27 -25.04
CA SER A 265 33.86 19.15 -25.96
C SER A 265 34.40 17.72 -25.99
N ARG A 266 34.54 17.10 -24.80
CA ARG A 266 35.07 15.73 -24.67
C ARG A 266 34.16 14.68 -25.31
N ASN A 267 32.85 14.87 -25.25
CA ASN A 267 31.87 13.93 -25.81
C ASN A 267 31.42 14.29 -27.24
N GLY A 268 31.98 15.34 -27.85
CA GLY A 268 31.63 15.74 -29.21
C GLY A 268 30.22 16.31 -29.35
N TRP A 269 29.63 16.83 -28.27
CA TRP A 269 28.30 17.42 -28.26
C TRP A 269 28.32 18.88 -28.74
N GLN A 270 27.15 19.37 -29.19
CA GLN A 270 27.02 20.74 -29.71
C GLN A 270 27.18 21.78 -28.62
N GLN A 271 28.19 22.64 -28.72
CA GLN A 271 28.48 23.68 -27.73
C GLN A 271 27.38 24.73 -27.59
N SER A 272 26.65 25.03 -28.67
CA SER A 272 25.52 25.97 -28.64
C SER A 272 24.40 25.55 -27.68
N LEU A 273 24.30 24.26 -27.35
CA LEU A 273 23.33 23.77 -26.37
C LEU A 273 23.68 24.19 -24.94
N VAL A 274 24.97 24.39 -24.62
CA VAL A 274 25.40 24.86 -23.29
C VAL A 274 24.86 26.26 -23.03
N GLU A 275 24.97 27.15 -24.01
CA GLU A 275 24.42 28.51 -23.95
C GLU A 275 22.89 28.48 -23.90
N LYS A 276 22.25 27.70 -24.78
CA LYS A 276 20.78 27.57 -24.84
C LYS A 276 20.18 27.05 -23.53
N TRP A 277 20.89 26.20 -22.82
CA TRP A 277 20.43 25.54 -21.60
C TRP A 277 21.14 26.05 -20.34
N ALA A 278 21.73 27.25 -20.40
CA ALA A 278 22.46 27.82 -19.27
C ALA A 278 21.60 27.94 -18.00
N SER A 279 20.30 28.22 -18.14
CA SER A 279 19.35 28.32 -17.04
C SER A 279 18.90 26.97 -16.45
N ILE A 280 19.19 25.84 -17.10
CA ILE A 280 18.84 24.52 -16.58
C ILE A 280 19.76 24.20 -15.40
N PRO A 281 19.22 23.79 -14.24
CA PRO A 281 20.01 23.56 -13.05
C PRO A 281 20.82 22.26 -13.08
N TYR A 282 21.80 22.19 -12.19
CA TYR A 282 22.52 20.97 -11.87
C TYR A 282 21.80 20.23 -10.74
N LEU A 283 21.54 18.93 -10.91
CA LEU A 283 20.73 18.11 -9.99
C LEU A 283 21.54 17.04 -9.24
N ASN A 284 22.87 17.13 -9.20
CA ASN A 284 23.74 16.16 -8.50
C ASN A 284 23.67 14.72 -9.00
N GLY A 285 23.12 14.53 -10.20
CA GLY A 285 23.34 13.35 -10.99
C GLY A 285 22.70 12.03 -10.58
N GLY A 286 22.06 11.86 -9.43
CA GLY A 286 21.45 10.56 -9.04
C GLY A 286 20.79 9.74 -10.18
N LEU A 287 19.64 10.17 -10.71
CA LEU A 287 19.00 9.52 -11.88
C LEU A 287 19.80 9.66 -13.18
N PHE A 288 20.53 10.77 -13.31
CA PHE A 288 21.23 11.19 -14.53
C PHE A 288 22.69 10.75 -14.57
N GLU A 289 23.12 9.88 -13.66
CA GLU A 289 24.46 9.34 -13.58
C GLU A 289 24.58 8.23 -14.61
N ARG A 290 25.69 8.24 -15.35
CA ARG A 290 26.04 7.16 -16.27
C ARG A 290 26.41 5.91 -15.47
N ASP A 291 25.80 4.80 -15.85
CA ASP A 291 26.22 3.47 -15.41
C ASP A 291 26.49 2.54 -16.61
N GLU A 292 26.68 1.25 -16.34
CA GLU A 292 27.02 0.27 -17.38
C GLU A 292 25.94 0.13 -18.45
N VAL A 293 24.65 0.27 -18.10
CA VAL A 293 23.55 0.15 -19.07
C VAL A 293 23.48 1.36 -20.00
N ASP A 294 23.96 2.53 -19.55
CA ASP A 294 24.03 3.73 -20.38
C ASP A 294 25.15 3.67 -21.45
N ASN A 295 26.06 2.70 -21.37
CA ASN A 295 27.10 2.48 -22.38
C ASN A 295 26.61 1.63 -23.58
N LEU A 296 25.37 1.15 -23.54
CA LEU A 296 24.78 0.40 -24.64
C LEU A 296 24.56 1.32 -25.85
N ARG A 297 24.97 0.87 -27.03
CA ARG A 297 24.74 1.62 -28.26
C ARG A 297 23.29 1.45 -28.73
N ILE A 298 22.44 2.40 -28.38
CA ILE A 298 21.00 2.40 -28.70
C ILE A 298 20.68 3.43 -29.78
N VAL A 299 19.84 3.03 -30.75
CA VAL A 299 19.34 3.92 -31.80
C VAL A 299 17.82 3.78 -31.83
N LEU A 300 17.10 4.88 -31.70
CA LEU A 300 15.64 4.92 -31.69
C LEU A 300 15.14 5.91 -32.76
N PRO A 301 14.11 5.54 -33.54
CA PRO A 301 13.59 6.41 -34.60
C PRO A 301 12.81 7.60 -34.04
N GLU A 302 12.68 8.66 -34.84
CA GLU A 302 11.94 9.89 -34.51
C GLU A 302 10.50 9.61 -34.05
N SER A 303 9.82 8.65 -34.68
CA SER A 303 8.43 8.31 -34.39
C SER A 303 8.20 7.86 -32.95
N ILE A 304 9.19 7.19 -32.33
CA ILE A 304 9.12 6.76 -30.93
C ILE A 304 9.02 7.99 -30.01
N PHE A 305 9.91 8.96 -30.20
CA PHE A 305 9.95 10.18 -29.38
C PHE A 305 8.76 11.10 -29.65
N SER A 306 8.37 11.27 -30.92
CA SER A 306 7.19 12.07 -31.29
C SER A 306 5.93 11.55 -30.59
N ASN A 307 5.71 10.22 -30.65
CA ASN A 307 4.57 9.60 -30.00
C ASN A 307 4.65 9.73 -28.47
N LEU A 308 5.80 9.45 -27.86
CA LEU A 308 5.98 9.51 -26.41
C LEU A 308 5.79 10.92 -25.85
N PHE A 309 6.38 11.95 -26.46
CA PHE A 309 6.25 13.33 -25.97
C PHE A 309 4.85 13.90 -26.20
N SER A 310 4.18 13.52 -27.29
CA SER A 310 2.79 13.90 -27.53
C SER A 310 1.86 13.27 -26.50
N PHE A 311 2.07 11.99 -26.18
CA PHE A 311 1.36 11.29 -25.12
C PHE A 311 1.56 12.00 -23.78
N LEU A 312 2.81 12.20 -23.32
CA LEU A 312 3.07 12.84 -22.03
C LEU A 312 2.49 14.26 -21.96
N ALA A 313 2.63 15.06 -23.02
CA ALA A 313 2.10 16.42 -23.08
C ALA A 313 0.57 16.49 -23.08
N SER A 314 -0.13 15.40 -23.41
CA SER A 314 -1.59 15.33 -23.37
C SER A 314 -2.14 15.22 -21.94
N TYR A 315 -1.31 14.78 -20.99
CA TYR A 315 -1.67 14.64 -19.58
C TYR A 315 -1.21 15.85 -18.77
N ASN A 316 -2.02 16.22 -17.76
CA ASN A 316 -1.60 17.21 -16.77
C ASN A 316 -0.75 16.53 -15.69
N PHE A 317 0.48 16.99 -15.48
CA PHE A 317 1.37 16.48 -14.43
C PHE A 317 1.28 17.38 -13.20
N THR A 318 1.06 16.78 -12.03
CA THR A 318 1.02 17.47 -10.75
C THR A 318 2.30 17.16 -10.00
N VAL A 319 2.93 18.18 -9.42
CA VAL A 319 4.17 17.96 -8.66
C VAL A 319 3.87 17.41 -7.27
N ASP A 320 2.74 17.77 -6.67
CA ASP A 320 2.30 17.27 -5.36
C ASP A 320 1.66 15.88 -5.47
N GLU A 321 1.96 14.99 -4.51
CA GLU A 321 1.21 13.74 -4.30
C GLU A 321 -0.21 14.04 -3.81
N ASN A 322 -1.18 13.27 -4.31
CA ASN A 322 -2.60 13.45 -3.98
C ASN A 322 -2.92 12.96 -2.56
N ASP A 323 -3.74 13.72 -1.82
CA ASP A 323 -4.26 13.31 -0.51
C ASP A 323 -5.57 12.49 -0.69
N PRO A 324 -5.91 11.54 0.20
CA PRO A 324 -7.21 10.84 0.14
C PRO A 324 -8.43 11.77 0.21
N ASP A 325 -8.29 12.94 0.84
CA ASP A 325 -9.37 13.89 1.08
C ASP A 325 -9.38 15.06 0.08
N ASP A 326 -8.25 15.38 -0.54
CA ASP A 326 -8.08 16.50 -1.47
C ASP A 326 -7.08 16.14 -2.57
N ALA A 327 -7.61 15.93 -3.78
CA ALA A 327 -6.84 15.44 -4.92
C ALA A 327 -6.99 16.34 -6.15
N GLU A 328 -5.89 16.50 -6.86
CA GLU A 328 -5.83 17.14 -8.17
C GLU A 328 -5.82 16.07 -9.26
N ILE A 329 -6.68 16.24 -10.26
CA ILE A 329 -6.79 15.27 -11.36
C ILE A 329 -5.65 15.54 -12.34
N GLY A 330 -4.58 14.78 -12.16
CA GLY A 330 -3.40 14.78 -13.00
C GLY A 330 -2.46 13.64 -12.60
N VAL A 331 -1.41 13.45 -13.37
CA VAL A 331 -0.36 12.46 -13.12
C VAL A 331 0.51 12.97 -11.98
N ASP A 332 0.46 12.29 -10.83
CA ASP A 332 1.22 12.64 -9.63
C ASP A 332 2.48 11.75 -9.46
N PRO A 333 3.40 12.07 -8.54
CA PRO A 333 4.58 11.24 -8.28
C PRO A 333 4.26 9.84 -7.72
N GLU A 334 3.10 9.63 -7.09
CA GLU A 334 2.69 8.32 -6.56
C GLU A 334 2.42 7.35 -7.70
N MET A 335 1.82 7.83 -8.79
CA MET A 335 1.56 7.05 -10.01
C MET A 335 2.83 6.45 -10.60
N LEU A 336 4.01 7.07 -10.41
CA LEU A 336 5.28 6.48 -10.81
C LEU A 336 5.52 5.15 -10.11
N GLY A 337 5.23 5.06 -8.81
CA GLY A 337 5.34 3.81 -8.06
C GLY A 337 4.55 2.70 -8.74
N LYS A 338 3.27 2.96 -9.06
CA LYS A 338 2.37 2.03 -9.75
C LYS A 338 2.88 1.63 -11.14
N ILE A 339 3.37 2.57 -11.95
CA ILE A 339 3.91 2.32 -13.31
C ILE A 339 5.08 1.38 -13.26
N PHE A 340 6.07 1.74 -12.44
CA PHE A 340 7.32 1.03 -12.44
C PHE A 340 7.18 -0.33 -11.77
N GLU A 341 6.39 -0.44 -10.69
CA GLU A 341 6.01 -1.74 -10.12
C GLU A 341 5.33 -2.61 -11.17
N SER A 342 4.42 -2.05 -11.98
CA SER A 342 3.78 -2.80 -13.05
C SER A 342 4.74 -3.20 -14.18
N LEU A 343 5.70 -2.36 -14.52
CA LEU A 343 6.78 -2.73 -15.45
C LEU A 343 7.78 -3.74 -14.88
N LEU A 344 7.76 -3.97 -13.57
CA LEU A 344 8.48 -5.05 -12.90
C LEU A 344 7.64 -6.36 -12.87
N GLU A 345 6.34 -6.32 -13.24
CA GLU A 345 5.37 -7.43 -13.15
C GLU A 345 5.62 -8.64 -14.07
N ASP A 346 6.68 -8.64 -14.89
CA ASP A 346 7.20 -9.90 -15.48
C ASP A 346 7.57 -10.93 -14.40
N ASN A 347 7.66 -10.51 -13.12
CA ASN A 347 7.90 -11.33 -11.94
C ASN A 347 6.68 -11.56 -11.03
N LYS A 348 5.50 -11.94 -11.56
CA LYS A 348 4.36 -12.49 -10.76
C LYS A 348 4.76 -13.58 -9.74
N ALA A 349 5.97 -14.15 -9.86
CA ALA A 349 6.55 -15.10 -8.92
C ALA A 349 7.05 -14.51 -7.59
N LYS A 350 7.14 -13.18 -7.42
CA LYS A 350 7.78 -12.54 -6.25
C LYS A 350 6.84 -11.90 -5.23
N GLY A 351 5.53 -11.79 -5.53
CA GLY A 351 4.51 -11.43 -4.54
C GLY A 351 4.52 -9.99 -4.02
N ALA A 352 5.16 -9.04 -4.72
CA ALA A 352 5.07 -7.61 -4.43
C ALA A 352 3.79 -7.03 -5.04
N PHE A 353 2.97 -6.34 -4.23
CA PHE A 353 1.72 -5.73 -4.67
C PHE A 353 1.64 -4.29 -4.18
N TYR A 354 1.15 -3.41 -5.05
CA TYR A 354 0.81 -2.03 -4.70
C TYR A 354 -0.16 -2.00 -3.51
N THR A 355 0.13 -1.11 -2.54
CA THR A 355 -0.68 -0.93 -1.34
C THR A 355 -1.52 0.35 -1.48
N PRO A 356 -2.86 0.29 -1.29
CA PRO A 356 -3.72 1.47 -1.37
C PRO A 356 -3.29 2.58 -0.39
N LYS A 357 -3.36 3.83 -0.83
CA LYS A 357 -2.96 5.02 -0.05
C LYS A 357 -3.67 5.14 1.30
N GLU A 358 -4.93 4.75 1.39
CA GLU A 358 -5.72 4.78 2.63
C GLU A 358 -5.11 3.83 3.67
N ILE A 359 -4.65 2.65 3.23
CA ILE A 359 -4.00 1.66 4.09
C ILE A 359 -2.59 2.13 4.49
N VAL A 360 -1.83 2.70 3.54
CA VAL A 360 -0.52 3.29 3.85
C VAL A 360 -0.67 4.37 4.92
N ARG A 361 -1.59 5.32 4.73
CA ARG A 361 -1.87 6.41 5.69
C ARG A 361 -2.29 5.85 7.05
N TYR A 362 -3.21 4.89 7.08
CA TYR A 362 -3.63 4.23 8.32
C TYR A 362 -2.44 3.61 9.06
N MET A 363 -1.63 2.78 8.40
CA MET A 363 -0.49 2.13 9.03
C MET A 363 0.58 3.13 9.50
N CYS A 364 0.87 4.16 8.72
CA CYS A 364 1.81 5.22 9.11
C CYS A 364 1.34 5.97 10.35
N LYS A 365 0.05 6.33 10.42
CA LYS A 365 -0.54 6.98 11.59
C LYS A 365 -0.51 6.09 12.82
N GLU A 366 -0.96 4.83 12.73
CA GLU A 366 -0.94 3.90 13.86
C GLU A 366 0.48 3.65 14.39
N SER A 367 1.47 3.49 13.50
CA SER A 367 2.88 3.34 13.89
C SER A 367 3.42 4.57 14.62
N LEU A 368 3.06 5.78 14.15
CA LEU A 368 3.48 7.02 14.80
C LEU A 368 2.79 7.22 16.15
N ILE A 369 1.48 6.95 16.24
CA ILE A 369 0.70 6.98 17.49
C ILE A 369 1.33 6.04 18.52
N ALA A 370 1.60 4.79 18.14
CA ALA A 370 2.22 3.81 19.03
C ALA A 370 3.62 4.25 19.51
N HIS A 371 4.42 4.85 18.63
CA HIS A 371 5.73 5.40 19.02
C HIS A 371 5.59 6.55 20.02
N LEU A 372 4.74 7.54 19.72
CA LEU A 372 4.55 8.71 20.56
C LEU A 372 3.94 8.37 21.93
N ALA A 373 2.91 7.51 21.95
CA ALA A 373 2.30 7.03 23.19
C ALA A 373 3.33 6.34 24.10
N SER A 374 4.28 5.58 23.52
CA SER A 374 5.36 4.93 24.30
C SER A 374 6.31 5.93 24.97
N LYS A 375 6.45 7.15 24.43
CA LYS A 375 7.28 8.22 25.01
C LYS A 375 6.50 9.10 25.99
N LEU A 376 5.17 9.04 25.96
CA LEU A 376 4.27 9.88 26.75
C LEU A 376 3.32 9.02 27.62
N PRO A 377 3.84 8.20 28.55
CA PRO A 377 3.03 7.22 29.30
C PRO A 377 1.98 7.84 30.23
N ASN A 378 2.08 9.14 30.51
CA ASN A 378 1.13 9.87 31.37
C ASN A 378 0.03 10.60 30.56
N VAL A 379 0.07 10.53 29.23
CA VAL A 379 -0.93 11.12 28.34
C VAL A 379 -1.82 10.01 27.81
N ALA A 380 -3.13 10.24 27.73
CA ALA A 380 -4.04 9.26 27.17
C ALA A 380 -3.79 9.06 25.67
N ASP A 381 -3.81 7.81 25.20
CA ASP A 381 -3.61 7.45 23.80
C ASP A 381 -4.56 8.20 22.84
N SER A 382 -5.78 8.52 23.30
CA SER A 382 -6.75 9.30 22.51
C SER A 382 -6.28 10.72 22.19
N VAL A 383 -5.52 11.36 23.09
CA VAL A 383 -4.96 12.70 22.88
C VAL A 383 -3.82 12.65 21.87
N VAL A 384 -2.93 11.65 21.99
CA VAL A 384 -1.84 11.43 21.02
C VAL A 384 -2.41 11.12 19.64
N ARG A 385 -3.46 10.30 19.56
CA ARG A 385 -4.19 10.00 18.34
C ARG A 385 -4.78 11.26 17.70
N ALA A 386 -5.48 12.09 18.46
CA ALA A 386 -6.05 13.34 17.96
C ALA A 386 -4.98 14.27 17.36
N PHE A 387 -3.81 14.38 18.01
CA PHE A 387 -2.69 15.14 17.49
C PHE A 387 -2.18 14.62 16.13
N VAL A 388 -1.98 13.31 16.00
CA VAL A 388 -1.51 12.70 14.74
C VAL A 388 -2.57 12.73 13.63
N GLU A 389 -3.85 12.58 13.99
CA GLU A 389 -4.94 12.52 13.01
C GLU A 389 -5.32 13.89 12.45
N HIS A 390 -5.32 14.92 13.29
CA HIS A 390 -5.73 16.28 12.95
C HIS A 390 -4.57 17.24 12.70
N HIS A 391 -3.33 16.87 13.08
CA HIS A 391 -2.15 17.74 12.98
C HIS A 391 -2.36 19.07 13.71
N GLU A 392 -3.03 19.02 14.86
CA GLU A 392 -3.33 20.17 15.70
C GLU A 392 -2.87 19.92 17.14
N MET A 393 -2.17 20.89 17.70
CA MET A 393 -1.63 20.79 19.05
C MET A 393 -2.76 20.74 20.09
N GLN A 394 -2.78 19.69 20.91
CA GLN A 394 -3.77 19.52 21.98
C GLN A 394 -3.27 20.21 23.26
N PRO A 395 -4.15 20.87 24.03
CA PRO A 395 -3.76 21.55 25.28
C PRO A 395 -3.02 20.65 26.27
N GLU A 396 -3.39 19.37 26.33
CA GLU A 396 -2.80 18.37 27.23
C GLU A 396 -1.39 17.95 26.81
N LEU A 397 -1.01 18.16 25.55
CA LEU A 397 0.33 17.86 25.04
C LEU A 397 1.31 19.02 25.26
N GLU A 398 0.81 20.23 25.57
CA GLU A 398 1.63 21.44 25.73
C GLU A 398 2.74 21.27 26.79
N PRO A 399 2.48 20.68 27.97
CA PRO A 399 3.53 20.42 28.97
C PRO A 399 4.60 19.43 28.50
N CYS A 400 4.31 18.64 27.46
CA CYS A 400 5.19 17.61 26.91
C CYS A 400 5.74 17.96 25.52
N ARG A 401 5.58 19.21 25.07
CA ARG A 401 5.98 19.69 23.73
C ARG A 401 7.43 19.30 23.39
N ASP A 402 8.39 19.56 24.27
CA ASP A 402 9.81 19.25 24.04
C ASP A 402 10.09 17.74 23.89
N THR A 403 9.36 16.92 24.67
CA THR A 403 9.48 15.46 24.60
C THR A 403 8.88 14.95 23.29
N LEU A 404 7.74 15.50 22.88
CA LEU A 404 7.07 15.20 21.63
C LEU A 404 7.93 15.60 20.42
N GLU A 405 8.50 16.80 20.42
CA GLU A 405 9.42 17.26 19.38
C GLU A 405 10.66 16.35 19.29
N THR A 406 11.27 16.01 20.43
CA THR A 406 12.41 15.08 20.46
C THR A 406 12.03 13.71 19.93
N ALA A 407 10.86 13.18 20.31
CA ALA A 407 10.38 11.88 19.83
C ALA A 407 10.17 11.86 18.32
N LEU A 408 9.67 12.95 17.72
CA LEU A 408 9.51 13.12 16.28
C LEU A 408 10.85 13.32 15.55
N ARG A 409 11.79 14.04 16.17
CA ARG A 409 13.11 14.31 15.55
C ARG A 409 14.01 13.09 15.54
N GLU A 410 13.94 12.25 16.57
CA GLU A 410 14.90 11.14 16.75
C GLU A 410 14.41 9.78 16.25
N VAL A 411 13.13 9.63 15.91
CA VAL A 411 12.52 8.35 15.50
C VAL A 411 13.26 7.70 14.33
N LYS A 412 13.63 6.42 14.46
CA LYS A 412 14.25 5.64 13.38
C LYS A 412 13.25 4.67 12.76
N ILE A 413 12.96 4.87 11.48
CA ILE A 413 11.96 4.14 10.70
C ILE A 413 12.66 3.29 9.63
N CYS A 414 12.28 2.02 9.53
CA CYS A 414 12.78 1.13 8.50
C CYS A 414 11.64 0.43 7.74
N ASP A 415 11.75 0.41 6.40
CA ASP A 415 11.06 -0.56 5.56
C ASP A 415 12.04 -1.59 4.99
N PRO A 416 12.04 -2.85 5.47
CA PRO A 416 12.99 -3.87 5.02
C PRO A 416 12.62 -4.48 3.66
N ALA A 417 11.49 -4.08 3.05
CA ALA A 417 11.09 -4.46 1.70
C ALA A 417 10.41 -3.24 1.03
N ILE A 418 11.20 -2.17 0.87
CA ILE A 418 10.71 -0.81 0.59
C ILE A 418 9.86 -0.68 -0.68
N GLY A 419 10.07 -1.52 -1.70
CA GLY A 419 9.36 -1.40 -2.97
C GLY A 419 9.50 0.00 -3.57
N SER A 420 8.40 0.58 -4.04
CA SER A 420 8.37 1.97 -4.54
C SER A 420 8.46 3.06 -3.44
N GLY A 421 8.62 2.71 -2.16
CA GLY A 421 8.77 3.67 -1.08
C GLY A 421 7.46 4.26 -0.53
N ALA A 422 6.32 3.58 -0.70
CA ALA A 422 5.02 4.08 -0.25
C ALA A 422 4.95 4.36 1.27
N PHE A 423 5.40 3.42 2.12
CA PHE A 423 5.36 3.63 3.58
C PHE A 423 6.38 4.68 4.07
N PRO A 424 7.65 4.67 3.63
CA PRO A 424 8.58 5.76 3.90
C PRO A 424 8.06 7.15 3.49
N MET A 425 7.43 7.28 2.31
CA MET A 425 6.81 8.53 1.87
C MET A 425 5.61 8.92 2.74
N GLY A 426 4.77 7.95 3.13
CA GLY A 426 3.67 8.18 4.07
C GLY A 426 4.15 8.70 5.42
N LEU A 427 5.20 8.09 5.98
CA LEU A 427 5.79 8.54 7.25
C LEU A 427 6.53 9.88 7.13
N LEU A 428 7.21 10.16 6.01
CA LEU A 428 7.72 11.51 5.72
C LEU A 428 6.59 12.52 5.86
N ASN A 429 5.44 12.24 5.22
CA ASN A 429 4.29 13.12 5.21
C ASN A 429 3.68 13.36 6.59
N GLU A 430 3.50 12.30 7.38
CA GLU A 430 2.96 12.43 8.74
C GLU A 430 3.94 13.14 9.69
N LEU A 431 5.26 12.87 9.59
CA LEU A 431 6.26 13.51 10.44
C LEU A 431 6.38 15.02 10.19
N TRP A 432 6.41 15.46 8.94
CA TRP A 432 6.54 16.90 8.66
C TRP A 432 5.27 17.66 9.08
N ARG A 433 4.07 17.08 8.86
CA ARG A 433 2.80 17.67 9.33
C ARG A 433 2.74 17.77 10.87
N CYS A 434 3.17 16.72 11.58
CA CYS A 434 3.24 16.76 13.04
C CYS A 434 4.25 17.81 13.54
N ARG A 435 5.42 17.94 12.91
CA ARG A 435 6.43 18.95 13.29
C ARG A 435 6.01 20.37 12.93
N GLU A 436 5.28 20.56 11.83
CA GLU A 436 4.66 21.84 11.48
C GLU A 436 3.61 22.25 12.53
N ALA A 437 2.78 21.31 12.98
CA ALA A 437 1.79 21.54 14.05
C ALA A 437 2.43 21.98 15.39
N LEU A 438 3.69 21.61 15.63
CA LEU A 438 4.48 22.07 16.79
C LEU A 438 5.08 23.46 16.60
N GLY A 439 4.92 24.10 15.44
CA GLY A 439 5.41 25.45 15.19
C GLY A 439 6.91 25.52 14.93
N THR A 440 7.48 24.54 14.23
CA THR A 440 8.90 24.57 13.83
C THR A 440 9.25 25.81 12.99
N GLU A 441 10.42 26.40 13.22
CA GLU A 441 10.92 27.54 12.45
C GLU A 441 11.52 27.14 11.08
N LEU A 442 11.75 25.84 10.85
CA LEU A 442 12.32 25.35 9.61
C LEU A 442 11.32 25.44 8.46
N SER A 443 11.81 25.84 7.29
CA SER A 443 11.01 25.73 6.06
C SER A 443 10.65 24.26 5.78
N ARG A 444 9.53 24.05 5.08
CA ARG A 444 9.06 22.71 4.68
C ARG A 444 10.15 21.89 3.96
N LEU A 445 10.93 22.54 3.09
CA LEU A 445 12.06 21.93 2.38
C LEU A 445 13.14 21.45 3.35
N GLN A 446 13.59 22.32 4.28
CA GLN A 446 14.61 21.98 5.27
C GLN A 446 14.15 20.85 6.18
N LEU A 447 12.90 20.91 6.63
CA LEU A 447 12.28 19.91 7.47
C LEU A 447 12.22 18.54 6.78
N LYS A 448 11.76 18.49 5.51
CA LYS A 448 11.76 17.25 4.73
C LYS A 448 13.17 16.68 4.53
N LYS A 449 14.15 17.52 4.20
CA LYS A 449 15.55 17.08 4.06
C LYS A 449 16.07 16.48 5.37
N GLU A 450 15.82 17.16 6.50
CA GLU A 450 16.19 16.67 7.83
C GLU A 450 15.53 15.32 8.15
N ILE A 451 14.23 15.17 7.86
CA ILE A 451 13.50 13.92 8.13
C ILE A 451 14.02 12.77 7.27
N ILE A 452 14.26 13.00 5.97
CA ILE A 452 14.79 11.98 5.07
C ILE A 452 16.19 11.56 5.52
N GLU A 453 17.04 12.53 5.87
CA GLU A 453 18.41 12.27 6.33
C GLU A 453 18.43 11.47 7.64
N ASN A 454 17.60 11.84 8.61
CA ASN A 454 17.74 11.35 9.97
C ASN A 454 16.75 10.25 10.36
N ASN A 455 15.57 10.14 9.74
CA ASN A 455 14.52 9.27 10.25
C ASN A 455 14.23 8.06 9.36
N ILE A 456 14.37 8.19 8.05
CA ILE A 456 13.81 7.22 7.09
C ILE A 456 14.90 6.32 6.50
N TYR A 457 14.69 5.00 6.51
CA TYR A 457 15.62 4.01 5.96
C TYR A 457 14.85 2.89 5.24
N GLY A 458 15.44 2.29 4.20
CA GLY A 458 14.82 1.14 3.54
C GLY A 458 15.75 0.28 2.70
N VAL A 459 15.33 -0.96 2.49
CA VAL A 459 16.10 -1.98 1.78
C VAL A 459 15.18 -2.73 0.82
N ASP A 460 15.66 -3.00 -0.39
CA ASP A 460 15.00 -3.86 -1.37
C ASP A 460 16.02 -4.73 -2.09
N ILE A 461 15.62 -5.92 -2.53
CA ILE A 461 16.48 -6.79 -3.33
C ILE A 461 16.59 -6.29 -4.78
N GLU A 462 15.56 -5.60 -5.28
CA GLU A 462 15.51 -5.10 -6.65
C GLU A 462 16.03 -3.67 -6.76
N ARG A 463 17.04 -3.46 -7.60
CA ARG A 463 17.59 -2.12 -7.88
C ARG A 463 16.54 -1.16 -8.44
N GLY A 464 15.64 -1.67 -9.30
CA GLY A 464 14.54 -0.88 -9.86
C GLY A 464 13.62 -0.29 -8.78
N ALA A 465 13.26 -1.08 -7.77
CA ALA A 465 12.48 -0.61 -6.61
C ALA A 465 13.17 0.56 -5.88
N ILE A 466 14.47 0.39 -5.60
CA ILE A 466 15.30 1.43 -4.97
C ILE A 466 15.36 2.71 -5.82
N ASP A 467 15.54 2.59 -7.13
CA ASP A 467 15.59 3.76 -8.03
C ASP A 467 14.24 4.51 -8.06
N ILE A 468 13.11 3.81 -8.00
CA ILE A 468 11.77 4.41 -7.92
C ILE A 468 11.57 5.15 -6.59
N ALA A 469 11.93 4.50 -5.48
CA ALA A 469 11.83 5.13 -4.17
C ALA A 469 12.66 6.44 -4.16
N ARG A 470 13.91 6.40 -4.64
CA ARG A 470 14.78 7.58 -4.77
C ARG A 470 14.14 8.68 -5.61
N LEU A 471 13.54 8.33 -6.76
CA LEU A 471 12.85 9.28 -7.62
C LEU A 471 11.71 9.99 -6.91
N ARG A 472 10.88 9.25 -6.16
CA ARG A 472 9.76 9.83 -5.40
C ARG A 472 10.24 10.77 -4.31
N PHE A 473 11.27 10.38 -3.55
CA PHE A 473 11.87 11.24 -2.54
C PHE A 473 12.46 12.52 -3.15
N TRP A 474 13.15 12.43 -4.30
CA TRP A 474 13.65 13.61 -5.01
C TRP A 474 12.53 14.53 -5.49
N LEU A 475 11.46 13.97 -6.09
CA LEU A 475 10.29 14.76 -6.50
C LEU A 475 9.67 15.48 -5.30
N SER A 476 9.57 14.80 -4.15
CA SER A 476 9.03 15.41 -2.91
C SER A 476 9.83 16.62 -2.43
N ILE A 477 11.14 16.66 -2.70
CA ILE A 477 12.04 17.78 -2.38
C ILE A 477 11.90 18.88 -3.44
N VAL A 478 11.92 18.52 -4.72
CA VAL A 478 11.77 19.46 -5.86
C VAL A 478 10.46 20.25 -5.76
N VAL A 479 9.40 19.61 -5.27
CA VAL A 479 8.10 20.23 -5.04
C VAL A 479 8.18 21.43 -4.11
N ASP A 480 8.94 21.34 -3.02
CA ASP A 480 9.02 22.40 -2.00
C ASP A 480 10.20 23.35 -2.22
N SER A 481 11.00 23.11 -3.27
CA SER A 481 12.13 23.96 -3.63
C SER A 481 11.68 25.11 -4.52
N GLU A 482 11.91 26.35 -4.08
CA GLU A 482 11.66 27.54 -4.90
C GLU A 482 12.76 27.74 -5.95
N THR A 483 14.01 27.54 -5.52
CA THR A 483 15.19 27.57 -6.37
C THR A 483 15.69 26.15 -6.63
N ALA A 484 16.40 25.97 -7.73
CA ALA A 484 16.95 24.67 -8.04
C ALA A 484 18.25 24.43 -7.26
N GLU A 485 18.18 23.56 -6.26
CA GLU A 485 19.32 23.12 -5.47
C GLU A 485 19.78 21.71 -5.90
N PRO A 486 21.07 21.38 -5.75
CA PRO A 486 21.55 20.02 -5.96
C PRO A 486 20.80 19.02 -5.06
N LEU A 487 20.40 17.89 -5.64
CA LEU A 487 19.64 16.87 -4.92
C LEU A 487 20.54 16.10 -3.93
N PRO A 488 20.03 15.71 -2.75
CA PRO A 488 20.79 14.92 -1.78
C PRO A 488 21.02 13.48 -2.27
N ASN A 489 22.05 12.83 -1.73
CA ASN A 489 22.36 11.44 -2.05
C ASN A 489 21.64 10.47 -1.11
N PHE A 490 20.87 9.54 -1.69
CA PHE A 490 20.13 8.53 -0.94
C PHE A 490 20.78 7.14 -0.92
N ASP A 491 22.00 6.99 -1.43
CA ASP A 491 22.60 5.66 -1.67
C ASP A 491 22.73 4.78 -0.42
N TYR A 492 22.92 5.38 0.75
CA TYR A 492 23.05 4.69 2.04
C TYR A 492 21.79 4.83 2.93
N LYS A 493 20.70 5.32 2.35
CA LYS A 493 19.37 5.45 2.97
C LYS A 493 18.41 4.43 2.40
N PHE A 494 18.43 4.28 1.07
CA PHE A 494 17.71 3.27 0.31
C PHE A 494 18.74 2.38 -0.41
N MET A 495 18.89 1.16 0.09
CA MET A 495 19.99 0.28 -0.32
C MET A 495 19.48 -0.99 -0.99
N GLN A 496 20.24 -1.47 -1.97
CA GLN A 496 19.96 -2.76 -2.58
C GLN A 496 20.60 -3.89 -1.76
N GLY A 497 19.81 -4.87 -1.35
CA GLY A 497 20.29 -6.02 -0.56
C GLY A 497 19.21 -7.04 -0.26
N ASN A 498 19.63 -8.26 0.09
CA ASN A 498 18.72 -9.26 0.64
C ASN A 498 18.56 -9.05 2.16
N SER A 499 17.47 -8.41 2.55
CA SER A 499 17.17 -8.06 3.95
C SER A 499 17.22 -9.25 4.92
N LEU A 500 16.93 -10.47 4.45
CA LEU A 500 16.85 -11.65 5.30
C LEU A 500 18.19 -12.34 5.54
N ILE A 501 19.25 -11.98 4.80
CA ILE A 501 20.55 -12.65 4.84
C ILE A 501 21.64 -11.63 5.17
N GLU A 502 22.38 -11.88 6.25
CA GLU A 502 23.55 -11.09 6.65
C GLU A 502 24.78 -12.01 6.71
N SER A 503 24.99 -12.76 5.63
CA SER A 503 26.12 -13.70 5.49
C SER A 503 26.53 -13.79 4.03
N TYR A 504 27.82 -14.04 3.78
CA TYR A 504 28.33 -14.25 2.42
C TYR A 504 29.36 -15.36 2.39
N GLY A 505 29.30 -16.23 1.39
CA GLY A 505 30.29 -17.31 1.21
C GLY A 505 30.39 -18.29 2.39
N GLY A 506 29.33 -18.44 3.19
CA GLY A 506 29.30 -19.29 4.38
C GLY A 506 29.79 -18.63 5.68
N PHE A 507 30.13 -17.33 5.63
CA PHE A 507 30.59 -16.57 6.79
C PHE A 507 29.51 -15.62 7.29
N ASP A 508 29.27 -15.61 8.60
CA ASP A 508 28.37 -14.67 9.28
C ASP A 508 29.00 -13.28 9.29
N LEU A 509 28.32 -12.31 8.68
CA LEU A 509 28.79 -10.93 8.56
C LEU A 509 28.14 -10.00 9.61
N SER A 510 27.17 -10.49 10.39
CA SER A 510 26.44 -9.64 11.35
C SER A 510 27.30 -9.17 12.53
N ARG A 511 28.49 -9.77 12.72
CA ARG A 511 29.40 -9.50 13.85
C ARG A 511 30.57 -8.60 13.49
N ILE A 512 30.66 -8.16 12.24
CA ILE A 512 31.75 -7.31 11.73
C ILE A 512 31.86 -5.99 12.50
N ALA A 513 30.73 -5.47 12.99
CA ALA A 513 30.63 -4.16 13.63
C ALA A 513 30.66 -4.19 15.19
N GLY A 514 31.03 -5.32 15.81
CA GLY A 514 31.14 -5.48 17.27
C GLY A 514 30.08 -6.41 17.90
N LYS A 515 30.07 -6.52 19.24
CA LYS A 515 29.19 -7.44 19.99
C LYS A 515 27.71 -7.14 19.74
N THR A 516 27.01 -8.05 19.04
CA THR A 516 25.55 -8.05 18.93
C THR A 516 24.87 -8.13 20.30
N VAL A 517 23.96 -7.20 20.58
CA VAL A 517 22.94 -7.32 21.64
C VAL A 517 21.77 -8.11 21.05
N GLY A 518 21.41 -9.26 21.64
CA GLY A 518 20.12 -9.93 21.37
C GLY A 518 20.14 -11.34 20.75
N ARG A 519 21.29 -11.96 20.46
CA ARG A 519 21.36 -13.39 20.06
C ARG A 519 22.03 -14.25 21.15
N PRO A 520 21.36 -15.27 21.73
CA PRO A 520 22.03 -16.27 22.56
C PRO A 520 23.00 -17.09 21.70
N SER A 521 24.25 -17.23 22.12
CA SER A 521 25.28 -17.97 21.40
C SER A 521 25.48 -19.38 21.95
N THR A 522 25.72 -20.34 21.06
CA THR A 522 26.55 -21.51 21.29
C THR A 522 27.71 -21.47 20.30
N SER A 523 28.71 -20.65 20.61
CA SER A 523 30.14 -20.77 20.23
C SER A 523 30.82 -19.40 20.36
N THR A 524 31.80 -19.37 21.25
CA THR A 524 32.56 -18.20 21.66
C THR A 524 33.83 -18.13 20.81
N GLN A 525 33.96 -17.14 19.94
CA GLN A 525 35.25 -16.66 19.46
C GLN A 525 35.26 -15.14 19.58
N TYR A 526 36.04 -14.66 20.56
CA TYR A 526 36.39 -13.27 20.76
C TYR A 526 37.55 -12.94 19.83
N VAL A 527 37.39 -11.92 18.98
CA VAL A 527 38.53 -11.16 18.46
C VAL A 527 38.27 -9.71 18.84
N ILE A 528 39.12 -9.19 19.73
CA ILE A 528 39.20 -7.78 20.12
C ILE A 528 40.29 -7.18 19.22
N GLY A 529 39.96 -6.13 18.47
CA GLY A 529 40.92 -5.30 17.75
C GLY A 529 40.57 -3.83 17.91
N LEU A 530 41.42 -3.06 18.58
CA LEU A 530 41.30 -1.61 18.77
C LEU A 530 41.20 -0.83 17.44
N ASP A 531 41.69 -1.41 16.33
CA ASP A 531 41.57 -0.84 14.98
C ASP A 531 40.14 -0.89 14.43
N SER A 532 39.33 -1.89 14.81
CA SER A 532 37.95 -2.04 14.31
C SER A 532 37.02 -0.88 14.74
N ASP A 533 37.21 -0.35 15.95
CA ASP A 533 36.44 0.80 16.45
C ASP A 533 36.77 2.10 15.71
N LEU A 534 38.03 2.27 15.28
CA LEU A 534 38.46 3.45 14.52
C LEU A 534 37.89 3.42 13.10
N SER A 535 38.01 2.27 12.42
CA SER A 535 37.45 2.07 11.07
C SER A 535 35.93 2.22 11.06
N GLN A 536 35.24 1.78 12.11
CA GLN A 536 33.79 1.96 12.25
C GLN A 536 33.38 3.42 12.46
N LYS A 537 34.07 4.17 13.32
CA LYS A 537 33.83 5.62 13.48
C LYS A 537 34.10 6.38 12.18
N ASN A 538 35.13 5.97 11.45
CA ASN A 538 35.48 6.53 10.16
C ASN A 538 34.38 6.27 9.11
N LEU A 539 33.88 5.04 9.01
CA LEU A 539 32.75 4.69 8.15
C LEU A 539 31.51 5.54 8.46
N GLN A 540 31.14 5.66 9.73
CA GLN A 540 29.99 6.46 10.17
C GLN A 540 30.15 7.97 9.87
N ARG A 541 31.38 8.48 9.89
CA ARG A 541 31.69 9.85 9.45
C ARG A 541 31.55 9.98 7.93
N LEU A 542 32.10 9.03 7.16
CA LEU A 542 32.01 9.02 5.70
C LEU A 542 30.56 8.94 5.21
N LEU A 543 29.72 8.10 5.83
CA LEU A 543 28.30 7.98 5.49
C LEU A 543 27.54 9.28 5.71
N ARG A 544 27.79 9.99 6.82
CA ARG A 544 27.18 11.31 7.10
C ARG A 544 27.64 12.38 6.13
N GLU A 545 28.94 12.45 5.85
CA GLU A 545 29.49 13.40 4.89
C GLU A 545 28.94 13.15 3.46
N TYR A 546 28.69 11.88 3.10
CA TYR A 546 28.23 11.51 1.75
C TYR A 546 26.86 12.10 1.38
N PHE A 547 25.94 12.21 2.34
CA PHE A 547 24.58 12.67 2.09
C PHE A 547 24.53 14.07 1.44
N SER A 548 25.41 14.97 1.88
CA SER A 548 25.49 16.37 1.45
C SER A 548 26.45 16.63 0.29
N VAL A 549 27.17 15.62 -0.21
CA VAL A 549 28.17 15.80 -1.26
C VAL A 549 27.51 16.03 -2.62
N THR A 550 27.85 17.17 -3.24
CA THR A 550 27.32 17.56 -4.55
C THR A 550 28.31 17.44 -5.69
N ASP A 551 29.60 17.25 -5.42
CA ASP A 551 30.62 17.11 -6.46
C ASP A 551 30.79 15.64 -6.85
N HIS A 552 30.70 15.35 -8.15
CA HIS A 552 30.78 13.99 -8.70
C HIS A 552 32.11 13.27 -8.42
N GLN A 553 33.25 13.95 -8.53
CA GLN A 553 34.55 13.32 -8.32
C GLN A 553 34.75 13.00 -6.85
N LYS A 554 34.33 13.92 -5.97
CA LYS A 554 34.32 13.71 -4.52
C LYS A 554 33.37 12.57 -4.15
N LYS A 555 32.17 12.53 -4.72
CA LYS A 555 31.17 11.45 -4.51
C LYS A 555 31.75 10.09 -4.90
N ALA A 556 32.33 9.97 -6.08
CA ALA A 556 32.96 8.73 -6.54
C ALA A 556 34.11 8.31 -5.61
N THR A 557 34.97 9.26 -5.22
CA THR A 557 36.09 9.00 -4.30
C THR A 557 35.59 8.53 -2.93
N MET A 558 34.55 9.16 -2.39
CA MET A 558 33.94 8.78 -1.11
C MET A 558 33.27 7.41 -1.20
N ARG A 559 32.56 7.10 -2.29
CA ARG A 559 31.98 5.75 -2.51
C ARG A 559 33.06 4.69 -2.55
N HIS A 560 34.17 4.95 -3.24
CA HIS A 560 35.33 4.05 -3.23
C HIS A 560 35.92 3.89 -1.83
N ALA A 561 36.06 4.98 -1.06
CA ALA A 561 36.57 4.94 0.31
C ALA A 561 35.64 4.13 1.24
N ILE A 562 34.32 4.34 1.16
CA ILE A 562 33.31 3.61 1.94
C ILE A 562 33.36 2.12 1.59
N ASN A 563 33.36 1.77 0.30
CA ASN A 563 33.43 0.38 -0.14
C ASN A 563 34.75 -0.29 0.25
N ALA A 564 35.87 0.43 0.19
CA ALA A 564 37.16 -0.07 0.67
C ALA A 564 37.12 -0.35 2.18
N GLU A 565 36.57 0.57 2.98
CA GLU A 565 36.44 0.42 4.43
C GLU A 565 35.61 -0.80 4.81
N VAL A 566 34.45 -0.97 4.18
CA VAL A 566 33.57 -2.13 4.42
C VAL A 566 34.24 -3.44 4.00
N LYS A 567 34.94 -3.45 2.86
CA LYS A 567 35.72 -4.64 2.45
C LYS A 567 36.83 -4.96 3.44
N THR A 568 37.53 -3.96 3.97
CA THR A 568 38.55 -4.15 5.01
C THR A 568 37.94 -4.77 6.26
N LEU A 569 36.81 -4.23 6.75
CA LEU A 569 36.09 -4.77 7.89
C LEU A 569 35.66 -6.24 7.67
N ILE A 570 35.19 -6.59 6.47
CA ILE A 570 34.85 -7.98 6.11
C ILE A 570 36.10 -8.87 6.14
N ARG A 571 37.21 -8.42 5.53
CA ARG A 571 38.47 -9.19 5.46
C ARG A 571 39.03 -9.49 6.84
N GLU A 572 39.06 -8.49 7.72
CA GLU A 572 39.53 -8.61 9.10
C GLU A 572 38.69 -9.60 9.93
N SER A 573 37.38 -9.63 9.68
CA SER A 573 36.45 -10.46 10.47
C SER A 573 36.42 -11.93 10.03
N VAL A 574 36.69 -12.20 8.75
CA VAL A 574 36.38 -13.51 8.14
C VAL A 574 37.62 -14.38 7.89
N GLY A 575 38.82 -13.80 7.78
CA GLY A 575 40.06 -14.59 7.52
C GLY A 575 39.95 -15.52 6.31
N GLY A 576 39.19 -15.10 5.29
CA GLY A 576 38.60 -15.98 4.27
C GLY A 576 39.59 -16.66 3.32
N THR A 577 39.08 -17.67 2.59
CA THR A 577 39.85 -18.39 1.56
C THR A 577 40.20 -17.47 0.37
N PRO A 578 41.26 -17.75 -0.41
CA PRO A 578 41.62 -16.95 -1.59
C PRO A 578 40.45 -16.78 -2.58
N THR A 579 39.61 -17.80 -2.74
CA THR A 579 38.42 -17.77 -3.60
C THR A 579 37.34 -16.83 -3.07
N PHE A 580 37.14 -16.76 -1.76
CA PHE A 580 36.21 -15.81 -1.14
C PHE A 580 36.70 -14.36 -1.30
N LEU A 581 37.98 -14.12 -1.06
CA LEU A 581 38.59 -12.80 -1.19
C LEU A 581 38.49 -12.28 -2.64
N ALA A 582 38.74 -13.13 -3.64
CA ALA A 582 38.59 -12.75 -5.05
C ALA A 582 37.15 -12.37 -5.40
N LYS A 583 36.14 -13.06 -4.85
CA LYS A 583 34.73 -12.70 -5.04
C LYS A 583 34.38 -11.38 -4.32
N LEU A 584 34.86 -11.20 -3.09
CA LEU A 584 34.66 -9.97 -2.31
C LEU A 584 35.26 -8.75 -3.01
N ASP A 585 36.40 -8.90 -3.68
CA ASP A 585 37.06 -7.82 -4.40
C ASP A 585 36.22 -7.30 -5.56
N GLN A 586 35.49 -8.18 -6.25
CA GLN A 586 34.61 -7.85 -7.37
C GLN A 586 33.20 -7.39 -6.94
N LEU A 587 32.79 -7.68 -5.71
CA LEU A 587 31.47 -7.33 -5.19
C LEU A 587 31.37 -5.85 -4.80
N ASP A 588 30.22 -5.22 -5.03
CA ASP A 588 29.84 -3.96 -4.37
C ASP A 588 28.99 -4.27 -3.12
N PRO A 589 29.51 -4.13 -1.90
CA PRO A 589 28.74 -4.44 -0.68
C PRO A 589 27.52 -3.54 -0.49
N SER A 590 27.50 -2.36 -1.12
CA SER A 590 26.41 -1.38 -1.02
C SER A 590 25.27 -1.63 -2.02
N ALA A 591 25.50 -2.45 -3.04
CA ALA A 591 24.53 -2.74 -4.09
C ALA A 591 24.69 -4.19 -4.60
N ASN A 592 23.98 -5.14 -3.97
CA ASN A 592 24.00 -6.55 -4.36
C ASN A 592 22.66 -7.24 -4.04
N GLN A 593 22.47 -8.48 -4.51
CA GLN A 593 21.25 -9.27 -4.26
C GLN A 593 21.45 -10.43 -3.27
N ASP A 594 22.68 -10.63 -2.78
CA ASP A 594 23.05 -11.81 -2.01
C ASP A 594 22.79 -11.61 -0.51
N PHE A 595 23.10 -10.43 0.03
CA PHE A 595 23.00 -10.12 1.46
C PHE A 595 22.80 -8.63 1.71
N PHE A 596 22.48 -8.28 2.96
CA PHE A 596 22.48 -6.90 3.44
C PHE A 596 23.14 -6.80 4.83
N LEU A 597 24.05 -5.82 5.01
CA LEU A 597 24.83 -5.65 6.24
C LEU A 597 24.16 -4.66 7.21
N TRP A 598 23.06 -5.08 7.83
CA TRP A 598 22.30 -4.27 8.80
C TRP A 598 23.20 -3.65 9.88
N HIS A 599 24.04 -4.47 10.51
CA HIS A 599 24.86 -4.04 11.65
C HIS A 599 26.07 -3.20 11.24
N THR A 600 26.43 -3.21 9.95
CA THR A 600 27.52 -2.37 9.41
C THR A 600 26.98 -1.03 8.92
N TRP A 601 25.96 -1.05 8.05
CA TRP A 601 25.40 0.17 7.46
C TRP A 601 24.68 1.04 8.48
N PHE A 602 23.98 0.43 9.44
CA PHE A 602 23.15 1.13 10.42
C PHE A 602 23.68 0.96 11.85
N LYS A 603 25.00 0.87 12.01
CA LYS A 603 25.64 0.67 13.31
C LYS A 603 25.17 1.67 14.37
N ASP A 604 25.07 2.95 14.03
CA ASP A 604 24.60 4.02 14.92
C ASP A 604 23.17 3.81 15.47
N ILE A 605 22.33 3.10 14.72
CA ILE A 605 20.97 2.71 15.11
C ILE A 605 21.01 1.47 16.02
N PHE A 606 21.77 0.44 15.63
CA PHE A 606 21.90 -0.79 16.41
C PHE A 606 22.66 -0.59 17.73
N ASP A 607 23.63 0.32 17.79
CA ASP A 607 24.29 0.75 19.02
C ASP A 607 23.28 1.38 20.01
N LYS A 608 22.16 1.93 19.51
CA LYS A 608 21.03 2.45 20.30
C LYS A 608 19.88 1.44 20.48
N GLY A 609 20.08 0.19 20.07
CA GLY A 609 19.17 -0.93 20.27
C GLY A 609 18.31 -1.32 19.06
N GLY A 610 18.41 -0.64 17.92
CA GLY A 610 17.63 -0.93 16.71
C GLY A 610 16.65 0.19 16.33
N PHE A 611 15.75 -0.11 15.40
CA PHE A 611 14.76 0.84 14.89
C PHE A 611 13.59 1.04 15.86
N ASP A 612 12.99 2.24 15.87
CA ASP A 612 11.79 2.54 16.66
C ASP A 612 10.52 2.05 15.93
N ILE A 613 10.50 2.13 14.60
CA ILE A 613 9.37 1.71 13.76
C ILE A 613 9.87 0.83 12.62
N VAL A 614 9.25 -0.33 12.43
CA VAL A 614 9.42 -1.18 11.24
C VAL A 614 8.08 -1.33 10.54
N ILE A 615 8.00 -0.94 9.28
CA ILE A 615 6.75 -0.89 8.51
C ILE A 615 6.96 -1.43 7.11
N GLY A 616 5.94 -2.02 6.49
CA GLY A 616 6.07 -2.51 5.11
C GLY A 616 5.01 -3.51 4.65
N ASN A 617 5.11 -3.91 3.38
CA ASN A 617 4.36 -5.00 2.78
C ASN A 617 5.35 -6.06 2.26
N PRO A 618 5.84 -6.98 3.12
CA PRO A 618 6.86 -7.95 2.73
C PRO A 618 6.34 -8.92 1.65
N PRO A 619 7.21 -9.48 0.79
CA PRO A 619 6.81 -10.39 -0.27
C PRO A 619 6.31 -11.75 0.26
N TYR A 620 5.45 -12.43 -0.52
CA TYR A 620 4.82 -13.71 -0.15
C TYR A 620 5.26 -14.86 -1.07
N GLY A 621 5.51 -16.05 -0.51
CA GLY A 621 5.64 -17.28 -1.29
C GLY A 621 6.87 -17.36 -2.21
N ALA A 622 7.96 -16.65 -1.90
CA ALA A 622 9.16 -16.70 -2.71
C ALA A 622 9.80 -18.10 -2.70
N LYS A 623 10.42 -18.47 -3.82
CA LYS A 623 11.17 -19.72 -3.95
C LYS A 623 12.64 -19.49 -3.58
N TYR A 624 13.19 -20.40 -2.79
CA TYR A 624 14.56 -20.32 -2.27
C TYR A 624 15.44 -21.46 -2.78
N SER A 625 16.72 -21.19 -2.96
CA SER A 625 17.74 -22.23 -3.13
C SER A 625 17.87 -23.08 -1.85
N GLU A 626 18.42 -24.28 -1.97
CA GLU A 626 18.65 -25.15 -0.80
C GLU A 626 19.63 -24.52 0.21
N GLU A 627 20.56 -23.71 -0.26
CA GLU A 627 21.50 -22.94 0.57
C GLU A 627 20.76 -21.89 1.41
N CYS A 628 19.88 -21.10 0.79
CA CYS A 628 19.03 -20.13 1.51
C CYS A 628 18.14 -20.82 2.54
N LYS A 629 17.50 -21.94 2.18
CA LYS A 629 16.67 -22.71 3.13
C LYS A 629 17.46 -23.19 4.34
N ARG A 630 18.71 -23.63 4.13
CA ARG A 630 19.59 -24.05 5.22
C ARG A 630 19.94 -22.88 6.13
N TYR A 631 20.33 -21.74 5.54
CA TYR A 631 20.60 -20.51 6.28
C TYR A 631 19.39 -20.10 7.14
N TYR A 632 18.18 -20.06 6.58
CA TYR A 632 16.99 -19.69 7.33
C TYR A 632 16.70 -20.66 8.48
N LYS A 633 16.82 -21.97 8.24
CA LYS A 633 16.66 -22.97 9.31
C LYS A 633 17.71 -22.87 10.40
N GLU A 634 18.89 -22.32 10.14
CA GLU A 634 19.92 -22.10 11.15
C GLU A 634 19.66 -20.82 11.96
N HIS A 635 19.26 -19.74 11.27
CA HIS A 635 19.24 -18.37 11.82
C HIS A 635 17.88 -17.87 12.29
N TYR A 636 16.77 -18.46 11.82
CA TYR A 636 15.41 -18.06 12.19
C TYR A 636 14.74 -19.14 13.04
N VAL A 637 14.13 -18.74 14.15
CA VAL A 637 13.39 -19.63 15.05
C VAL A 637 12.11 -20.10 14.39
N THR A 638 11.42 -19.23 13.63
CA THR A 638 10.17 -19.56 12.92
C THR A 638 10.38 -20.58 11.80
N ALA A 639 11.60 -20.72 11.29
CA ALA A 639 12.00 -21.74 10.31
C ALA A 639 12.25 -23.13 10.93
N LYS A 640 12.20 -23.26 12.26
CA LYS A 640 12.45 -24.51 12.99
C LYS A 640 11.15 -25.13 13.51
N THR A 641 10.97 -26.42 13.31
CA THR A 641 9.89 -27.19 13.96
C THR A 641 10.36 -27.58 15.35
N ILE A 642 9.57 -27.27 16.37
CA ILE A 642 9.81 -27.69 17.76
C ILE A 642 8.60 -28.51 18.19
N THR A 643 8.80 -29.82 18.36
CA THR A 643 7.74 -30.78 18.68
C THR A 643 6.91 -30.32 19.89
N GLY A 644 5.59 -30.32 19.74
CA GLY A 644 4.64 -29.89 20.78
C GLY A 644 4.55 -28.38 21.00
N LYS A 645 5.39 -27.57 20.34
CA LYS A 645 5.48 -26.12 20.55
C LYS A 645 5.17 -25.32 19.30
N GLN A 646 5.85 -25.57 18.18
CA GLN A 646 5.66 -24.83 16.92
C GLN A 646 5.99 -25.68 15.68
N LYS A 647 5.38 -25.32 14.55
CA LYS A 647 5.72 -25.81 13.22
C LYS A 647 6.62 -24.80 12.50
N ALA A 648 7.55 -25.31 11.69
CA ALA A 648 8.37 -24.47 10.83
C ALA A 648 7.53 -23.82 9.71
N SER A 649 7.85 -22.57 9.42
CA SER A 649 7.48 -21.89 8.18
C SER A 649 8.72 -21.36 7.48
N LEU A 650 8.79 -21.57 6.18
CA LEU A 650 9.78 -20.95 5.29
C LEU A 650 9.11 -19.97 4.33
N ASP A 651 7.87 -19.55 4.61
CA ASP A 651 7.24 -18.51 3.82
C ASP A 651 7.93 -17.17 4.09
N THR A 652 8.14 -16.40 3.03
CA THR A 652 8.96 -15.19 3.03
C THR A 652 8.49 -14.18 4.07
N PHE A 653 7.18 -13.89 4.13
CA PHE A 653 6.64 -12.95 5.09
C PHE A 653 6.87 -13.38 6.55
N THR A 654 6.97 -14.68 6.83
CA THR A 654 7.23 -15.18 8.19
C THR A 654 8.65 -14.89 8.64
N LEU A 655 9.60 -15.01 7.71
CA LEU A 655 10.98 -14.62 7.94
C LEU A 655 11.09 -13.10 8.12
N PHE A 656 10.34 -12.32 7.33
CA PHE A 656 10.27 -10.87 7.50
C PHE A 656 9.67 -10.42 8.83
N ILE A 657 8.60 -11.06 9.33
CA ILE A 657 8.05 -10.73 10.67
C ILE A 657 9.11 -10.95 11.76
N GLU A 658 9.80 -12.09 11.75
CA GLU A 658 10.88 -12.35 12.72
C GLU A 658 12.08 -11.42 12.52
N HIS A 659 12.44 -11.12 11.28
CA HIS A 659 13.50 -10.16 10.97
C HIS A 659 13.15 -8.76 11.48
N GLY A 660 11.94 -8.28 11.21
CA GLY A 660 11.41 -7.01 11.70
C GLY A 660 11.42 -6.94 13.23
N TYR A 661 11.00 -8.01 13.90
CA TYR A 661 11.13 -8.14 15.36
C TYR A 661 12.60 -8.04 15.83
N ASN A 662 13.54 -8.65 15.11
CA ASN A 662 14.95 -8.68 15.48
C ASN A 662 15.64 -7.31 15.32
N ILE A 663 15.28 -6.53 14.30
CA ILE A 663 15.85 -5.20 14.05
C ILE A 663 15.16 -4.08 14.85
N LEU A 664 14.01 -4.36 15.47
CA LEU A 664 13.33 -3.44 16.37
C LEU A 664 14.06 -3.28 17.71
N LYS A 665 14.06 -2.05 18.20
CA LYS A 665 14.39 -1.72 19.58
C LYS A 665 13.30 -2.15 20.55
N THR A 666 13.66 -2.38 21.82
CA THR A 666 12.68 -2.49 22.90
C THR A 666 11.81 -1.24 22.97
N ASN A 667 10.49 -1.44 23.07
CA ASN A 667 9.41 -0.48 22.94
C ASN A 667 9.22 0.12 21.53
N GLY A 668 9.92 -0.41 20.52
CA GLY A 668 9.62 -0.11 19.12
C GLY A 668 8.40 -0.90 18.63
N ASN A 669 7.77 -0.43 17.56
CA ASN A 669 6.57 -1.03 16.99
C ASN A 669 6.76 -1.51 15.54
N LEU A 670 6.04 -2.56 15.18
CA LEU A 670 6.00 -3.13 13.84
C LEU A 670 4.60 -3.02 13.25
N ALA A 671 4.49 -2.69 11.96
CA ALA A 671 3.25 -2.74 11.19
C ALA A 671 3.47 -3.39 9.82
N PHE A 672 2.95 -4.60 9.59
CA PHE A 672 3.06 -5.30 8.29
C PHE A 672 1.73 -5.74 7.71
N ILE A 673 1.63 -5.71 6.38
CA ILE A 673 0.60 -6.41 5.63
C ILE A 673 1.07 -7.84 5.36
N VAL A 674 0.27 -8.83 5.76
CA VAL A 674 0.63 -10.25 5.71
C VAL A 674 -0.54 -11.11 5.23
N PRO A 675 -0.31 -12.35 4.73
CA PRO A 675 -1.40 -13.24 4.37
C PRO A 675 -2.25 -13.66 5.57
N ILE A 676 -3.53 -13.98 5.32
CA ILE A 676 -4.49 -14.44 6.34
C ILE A 676 -4.03 -15.67 7.11
N ALA A 677 -3.06 -16.42 6.55
CA ALA A 677 -2.43 -17.55 7.18
C ALA A 677 -1.97 -17.21 8.62
N LEU A 678 -1.57 -15.96 8.90
CA LEU A 678 -1.29 -15.48 10.26
C LEU A 678 -2.41 -15.85 11.25
N THR A 679 -3.67 -15.73 10.88
CA THR A 679 -4.81 -16.04 11.76
C THR A 679 -5.38 -17.44 11.55
N SER A 680 -4.99 -18.14 10.48
CA SER A 680 -5.69 -19.33 9.99
C SER A 680 -4.79 -20.54 9.66
N SER A 681 -3.51 -20.54 10.03
CA SER A 681 -2.59 -21.65 9.73
C SER A 681 -1.62 -21.98 10.86
N ASP A 682 -1.42 -23.28 11.10
CA ASP A 682 -0.60 -23.81 12.18
C ASP A 682 0.90 -23.79 11.86
N SER A 683 1.23 -23.59 10.58
CA SER A 683 2.58 -23.20 10.15
C SER A 683 3.04 -21.88 10.76
N LEU A 684 2.13 -21.04 11.29
CA LEU A 684 2.44 -19.75 11.91
C LEU A 684 2.52 -19.82 13.43
N SER A 685 2.49 -21.01 14.02
CA SER A 685 2.63 -21.19 15.47
C SER A 685 3.97 -20.66 16.01
N GLY A 686 5.05 -20.70 15.22
CA GLY A 686 6.31 -20.07 15.59
C GLY A 686 6.22 -18.54 15.71
N ILE A 687 5.44 -17.91 14.83
CA ILE A 687 5.18 -16.46 14.90
C ILE A 687 4.29 -16.14 16.10
N HIS A 688 3.21 -16.91 16.32
CA HIS A 688 2.35 -16.74 17.50
C HIS A 688 3.16 -16.84 18.79
N HIS A 689 4.14 -17.73 18.84
CA HIS A 689 5.02 -17.85 19.99
C HIS A 689 5.85 -16.59 20.24
N ILE A 690 6.47 -16.01 19.20
CA ILE A 690 7.20 -14.74 19.32
C ILE A 690 6.27 -13.62 19.79
N LEU A 691 5.11 -13.50 19.15
CA LEU A 691 4.13 -12.46 19.47
C LEU A 691 3.64 -12.57 20.93
N LEU A 692 3.24 -13.76 21.36
CA LEU A 692 2.66 -13.97 22.69
C LEU A 692 3.67 -13.91 23.83
N GLU A 693 4.93 -14.25 23.58
CA GLU A 693 5.96 -14.26 24.64
C GLU A 693 6.76 -12.97 24.76
N LYS A 694 6.81 -12.17 23.69
CA LYS A 694 7.75 -11.03 23.62
C LYS A 694 7.13 -9.70 23.20
N CYS A 695 5.83 -9.66 22.90
CA CYS A 695 5.11 -8.46 22.52
C CYS A 695 3.96 -8.23 23.49
N ASP A 696 3.58 -6.96 23.72
CA ASP A 696 2.56 -6.63 24.73
C ASP A 696 1.13 -6.63 24.17
N ASN A 697 0.84 -5.63 23.33
CA ASN A 697 -0.43 -5.49 22.62
C ASN A 697 -0.22 -5.83 21.14
N ILE A 698 -1.07 -6.70 20.63
CA ILE A 698 -1.07 -7.13 19.23
C ILE A 698 -2.41 -6.76 18.62
N TYR A 699 -2.41 -6.10 17.47
CA TYR A 699 -3.61 -5.76 16.72
C TYR A 699 -3.59 -6.43 15.35
N ILE A 700 -4.68 -7.08 14.98
CA ILE A 700 -4.82 -7.78 13.71
C ILE A 700 -6.15 -7.40 13.07
N SER A 701 -6.10 -6.74 11.91
CA SER A 701 -7.28 -6.55 11.06
C SER A 701 -7.22 -7.48 9.86
N SER A 702 -8.35 -8.04 9.43
CA SER A 702 -8.41 -9.07 8.37
C SER A 702 -9.36 -8.72 7.24
N TYR A 703 -8.94 -9.00 6.00
CA TYR A 703 -9.61 -8.56 4.78
C TYR A 703 -9.71 -9.68 3.73
N ALA A 704 -10.89 -9.83 3.15
CA ALA A 704 -11.16 -10.86 2.17
C ALA A 704 -10.92 -10.37 0.73
N VAL A 705 -10.49 -11.28 -0.15
CA VAL A 705 -10.44 -11.07 -1.60
C VAL A 705 -11.78 -11.30 -2.30
N ARG A 706 -12.77 -11.81 -1.57
CA ARG A 706 -14.09 -12.18 -2.11
C ARG A 706 -15.21 -11.54 -1.28
N PRO A 707 -16.28 -11.05 -1.92
CA PRO A 707 -16.61 -11.21 -3.35
C PRO A 707 -15.75 -10.36 -4.29
N LYS A 708 -15.25 -9.21 -3.82
CA LYS A 708 -14.18 -8.44 -4.47
C LYS A 708 -13.04 -8.17 -3.48
N PRO A 709 -11.80 -7.96 -3.95
CA PRO A 709 -10.70 -7.59 -3.09
C PRO A 709 -10.87 -6.21 -2.43
N VAL A 710 -10.67 -6.16 -1.11
CA VAL A 710 -10.51 -4.90 -0.37
C VAL A 710 -9.20 -4.21 -0.78
N PHE A 711 -8.13 -4.98 -0.91
CA PHE A 711 -6.88 -4.56 -1.55
C PHE A 711 -6.99 -4.90 -3.04
N GLU A 712 -7.18 -3.90 -3.90
CA GLU A 712 -7.67 -4.11 -5.28
C GLU A 712 -6.85 -5.10 -6.11
N ARG A 713 -5.52 -5.13 -5.91
CA ARG A 713 -4.59 -6.03 -6.61
C ARG A 713 -4.26 -7.32 -5.82
N ALA A 714 -4.80 -7.51 -4.61
CA ALA A 714 -4.52 -8.68 -3.81
C ALA A 714 -5.24 -9.93 -4.34
N VAL A 715 -4.47 -11.00 -4.52
CA VAL A 715 -4.95 -12.31 -4.97
C VAL A 715 -5.23 -13.28 -3.81
N VAL A 716 -4.81 -12.93 -2.59
CA VAL A 716 -4.99 -13.72 -1.37
C VAL A 716 -5.63 -12.87 -0.27
N ASN A 717 -6.40 -13.50 0.62
CA ASN A 717 -6.90 -12.85 1.83
C ASN A 717 -5.70 -12.33 2.66
N THR A 718 -5.80 -11.11 3.15
CA THR A 718 -4.72 -10.40 3.84
C THR A 718 -5.14 -10.01 5.25
N SER A 719 -4.14 -9.75 6.10
CA SER A 719 -4.28 -9.15 7.41
C SER A 719 -3.24 -8.06 7.58
N ILE A 720 -3.55 -7.04 8.38
CA ILE A 720 -2.54 -6.07 8.85
C ILE A 720 -2.23 -6.44 10.29
N LEU A 721 -0.94 -6.66 10.58
CA LEU A 721 -0.40 -7.01 11.90
C LEU A 721 0.34 -5.80 12.47
N LEU A 722 -0.09 -5.35 13.65
CA LEU A 722 0.61 -4.33 14.42
C LEU A 722 0.98 -4.90 15.80
N PHE A 723 2.20 -4.65 16.26
CA PHE A 723 2.59 -4.98 17.65
C PHE A 723 3.72 -4.09 18.15
N THR A 724 3.82 -4.00 19.49
CA THR A 724 4.95 -3.34 20.17
C THR A 724 5.85 -4.40 20.81
N LYS A 725 7.16 -4.34 20.51
CA LYS A 725 8.18 -5.22 21.10
C LYS A 725 8.48 -4.77 22.52
N THR A 726 8.11 -5.56 23.52
CA THR A 726 8.35 -5.21 24.94
C THR A 726 9.26 -6.20 25.66
N GLU A 727 9.61 -7.32 25.01
CA GLU A 727 10.31 -8.47 25.63
C GLU A 727 9.55 -9.03 26.85
N LYS A 728 8.23 -8.81 26.89
CA LYS A 728 7.32 -9.29 27.93
C LYS A 728 6.21 -10.12 27.29
N ARG A 729 5.58 -10.96 28.11
CA ARG A 729 4.40 -11.72 27.69
C ARG A 729 3.26 -10.79 27.34
N CYS A 730 2.55 -11.17 26.28
CA CYS A 730 1.40 -10.46 25.77
C CYS A 730 0.27 -10.38 26.80
N HIS A 731 -0.30 -9.19 26.97
CA HIS A 731 -1.51 -8.98 27.76
C HIS A 731 -2.75 -9.17 26.90
N HIS A 732 -2.79 -8.56 25.72
CA HIS A 732 -3.97 -8.50 24.86
C HIS A 732 -3.66 -8.83 23.39
N VAL A 733 -4.56 -9.59 22.76
CA VAL A 733 -4.55 -9.84 21.31
C VAL A 733 -5.85 -9.31 20.76
N PHE A 734 -5.80 -8.18 20.09
CA PHE A 734 -6.94 -7.54 19.47
C PHE A 734 -7.11 -8.00 18.02
N SER A 735 -8.32 -8.41 17.66
CA SER A 735 -8.67 -8.84 16.31
C SER A 735 -9.91 -8.10 15.82
N THR A 736 -10.08 -8.01 14.50
CA THR A 736 -11.32 -7.57 13.86
C THR A 736 -12.09 -8.75 13.29
N LYS A 737 -13.34 -8.52 12.89
CA LYS A 737 -14.02 -9.45 11.97
C LYS A 737 -13.33 -9.45 10.61
N MET A 738 -13.68 -10.44 9.77
CA MET A 738 -13.27 -10.42 8.37
C MET A 738 -14.02 -9.32 7.61
N HIS A 739 -13.30 -8.37 7.03
CA HIS A 739 -13.90 -7.30 6.23
C HIS A 739 -13.98 -7.69 4.75
N ARG A 740 -15.12 -7.39 4.11
CA ARG A 740 -15.41 -7.71 2.71
C ARG A 740 -15.88 -6.47 1.96
N ARG A 741 -15.56 -6.40 0.67
CA ARG A 741 -16.02 -5.35 -0.24
C ARG A 741 -17.34 -5.77 -0.90
N ASN A 742 -18.37 -4.93 -0.80
CA ASN A 742 -19.63 -5.03 -1.57
C ASN A 742 -19.57 -4.10 -2.80
N GLU A 743 -20.38 -4.37 -3.84
CA GLU A 743 -20.28 -3.64 -5.12
C GLU A 743 -20.77 -2.18 -5.04
N ASP A 744 -21.80 -1.90 -4.25
CA ASP A 744 -22.52 -0.62 -4.33
C ASP A 744 -22.16 0.40 -3.22
N LYS A 745 -21.43 0.00 -2.18
CA LYS A 745 -21.30 0.80 -0.94
C LYS A 745 -19.91 0.82 -0.29
N PHE A 746 -18.88 0.24 -0.90
CA PHE A 746 -17.59 0.13 -0.24
C PHE A 746 -16.78 1.43 -0.29
N ASN A 747 -16.38 1.92 0.89
CA ASN A 747 -15.42 3.03 1.05
C ASN A 747 -14.29 2.55 1.97
N LEU A 748 -13.07 2.46 1.42
CA LEU A 748 -11.91 1.94 2.14
C LEU A 748 -11.50 2.85 3.31
N GLN A 749 -11.55 4.17 3.12
CA GLN A 749 -11.24 5.14 4.16
C GLN A 749 -12.22 5.01 5.34
N TYR A 750 -13.53 4.94 5.06
CA TYR A 750 -14.54 4.74 6.09
C TYR A 750 -14.31 3.43 6.86
N LEU A 751 -13.95 2.35 6.16
CA LEU A 751 -13.65 1.08 6.79
C LEU A 751 -12.48 1.19 7.78
N VAL A 752 -11.36 1.80 7.38
CA VAL A 752 -10.18 1.90 8.25
C VAL A 752 -10.42 2.82 9.46
N ASP A 753 -11.19 3.89 9.27
CA ASP A 753 -11.53 4.84 10.34
C ASP A 753 -12.46 4.22 11.41
N HIS A 754 -13.18 3.15 11.07
CA HIS A 754 -14.19 2.51 11.92
C HIS A 754 -13.88 1.05 12.24
N LEU A 755 -12.60 0.66 12.21
CA LEU A 755 -12.19 -0.70 12.61
C LEU A 755 -12.54 -0.96 14.08
N GLN A 756 -13.28 -2.04 14.32
CA GLN A 756 -13.64 -2.49 15.65
C GLN A 756 -12.77 -3.66 16.07
N PHE A 757 -12.04 -3.46 17.16
CA PHE A 757 -11.13 -4.44 17.73
C PHE A 757 -11.73 -5.06 18.99
N THR A 758 -11.58 -6.37 19.13
CA THR A 758 -11.98 -7.13 20.32
C THR A 758 -10.82 -7.96 20.82
N ASP A 759 -10.60 -8.01 22.14
CA ASP A 759 -9.57 -8.86 22.73
C ASP A 759 -9.98 -10.34 22.66
N VAL A 760 -9.16 -11.13 21.99
CA VAL A 760 -9.38 -12.53 21.64
C VAL A 760 -8.33 -13.50 22.20
N LYS A 761 -7.39 -13.01 23.02
CA LYS A 761 -6.24 -13.82 23.48
C LYS A 761 -6.66 -15.17 24.11
N ASP A 762 -7.69 -15.16 24.96
CA ASP A 762 -8.16 -16.36 25.67
C ASP A 762 -8.98 -17.32 24.78
N TYR A 763 -9.27 -16.93 23.54
CA TYR A 763 -10.06 -17.69 22.58
C TYR A 763 -9.23 -18.21 21.40
N MET A 764 -7.90 -18.08 21.45
CA MET A 764 -7.02 -18.61 20.42
C MET A 764 -7.01 -20.15 20.41
N LEU A 765 -6.88 -20.72 19.20
CA LEU A 765 -6.56 -22.15 19.03
C LEU A 765 -5.11 -22.27 18.56
N TYR A 766 -4.57 -23.50 18.55
CA TYR A 766 -3.20 -23.70 18.09
C TYR A 766 -3.05 -23.27 16.64
N GLY A 767 -2.27 -22.21 16.42
CA GLY A 767 -2.09 -21.62 15.10
C GLY A 767 -3.33 -20.89 14.56
N ARG A 768 -4.29 -20.52 15.40
CA ARG A 768 -5.49 -19.77 14.96
C ARG A 768 -5.81 -18.62 15.90
N ILE A 769 -6.07 -17.47 15.31
CA ILE A 769 -6.55 -16.26 15.99
C ILE A 769 -7.97 -16.01 15.47
N PRO A 770 -8.99 -15.97 16.34
CA PRO A 770 -10.36 -15.77 15.87
C PRO A 770 -10.53 -14.34 15.34
N LYS A 771 -11.29 -14.22 14.25
CA LYS A 771 -11.60 -12.96 13.57
C LYS A 771 -12.97 -12.45 13.99
N ILE A 772 -13.04 -11.91 15.20
CA ILE A 772 -14.26 -11.29 15.76
C ILE A 772 -13.98 -9.83 16.09
N GLY A 773 -14.98 -8.96 15.93
CA GLY A 773 -14.80 -7.51 16.12
C GLY A 773 -15.85 -6.87 17.03
N SER A 774 -16.72 -7.66 17.65
CA SER A 774 -17.82 -7.15 18.48
C SER A 774 -18.00 -7.92 19.79
N GLU A 775 -18.59 -7.26 20.78
CA GLU A 775 -18.89 -7.87 22.09
C GLU A 775 -19.92 -9.00 21.99
N ILE A 776 -20.88 -8.93 21.05
CA ILE A 776 -21.85 -10.01 20.84
C ILE A 776 -21.16 -11.30 20.34
N GLU A 777 -20.21 -11.17 19.41
CA GLU A 777 -19.39 -12.29 18.95
C GLU A 777 -18.58 -12.91 20.09
N LYS A 778 -18.00 -12.07 20.96
CA LYS A 778 -17.25 -12.52 22.13
C LYS A 778 -18.13 -13.30 23.12
N ARG A 779 -19.35 -12.82 23.40
CA ARG A 779 -20.33 -13.54 24.24
C ARG A 779 -20.71 -14.88 23.65
N VAL A 780 -20.99 -14.94 22.35
CA VAL A 780 -21.29 -16.19 21.63
C VAL A 780 -20.13 -17.17 21.75
N LEU A 781 -18.90 -16.73 21.46
CA LEU A 781 -17.71 -17.59 21.55
C LEU A 781 -17.46 -18.12 22.97
N CYS A 782 -17.66 -17.26 23.98
CA CYS A 782 -17.54 -17.62 25.39
C CYS A 782 -18.52 -18.72 25.79
N LYS A 783 -19.76 -18.67 25.30
CA LYS A 783 -20.78 -19.69 25.59
C LYS A 783 -20.47 -21.00 24.89
N ILE A 784 -20.13 -20.97 23.60
CA ILE A 784 -19.73 -22.14 22.82
C ILE A 784 -18.52 -22.86 23.46
N ASN A 785 -17.49 -22.13 23.88
CA ASN A 785 -16.27 -22.71 24.44
C ASN A 785 -16.44 -23.41 25.80
N LYS A 786 -17.59 -23.27 26.48
CA LYS A 786 -17.90 -24.02 27.72
C LYS A 786 -18.25 -25.48 27.47
N HIS A 787 -18.50 -25.86 26.22
CA HIS A 787 -18.94 -27.19 25.84
C HIS A 787 -17.78 -28.09 25.39
N LYS A 788 -18.06 -29.39 25.20
CA LYS A 788 -17.03 -30.38 24.83
C LYS A 788 -16.68 -30.28 23.35
N ARG A 789 -15.39 -30.33 23.02
CA ARG A 789 -14.91 -30.35 21.63
C ARG A 789 -15.43 -31.57 20.86
N LEU A 790 -15.73 -31.38 19.58
CA LEU A 790 -16.23 -32.41 18.66
C LEU A 790 -15.30 -33.62 18.60
N SER A 791 -13.99 -33.40 18.64
CA SER A 791 -12.98 -34.47 18.65
C SER A 791 -13.14 -35.48 19.79
N SER A 792 -13.75 -35.08 20.92
CA SER A 792 -14.02 -35.98 22.03
C SER A 792 -15.15 -36.98 21.78
N PHE A 793 -15.92 -36.81 20.70
CA PHE A 793 -17.03 -37.68 20.31
C PHE A 793 -16.66 -38.67 19.19
N TYR A 794 -15.41 -38.67 18.75
CA TYR A 794 -14.95 -39.57 17.69
C TYR A 794 -15.03 -41.04 18.09
N HIS A 795 -15.44 -41.86 17.13
CA HIS A 795 -15.55 -43.29 17.29
C HIS A 795 -14.79 -44.03 16.18
N TYR A 796 -14.01 -45.06 16.54
CA TYR A 796 -13.21 -45.82 15.59
C TYR A 796 -14.07 -46.62 14.58
N LYS A 797 -15.28 -47.01 14.99
CA LYS A 797 -16.31 -47.66 14.16
C LYS A 797 -17.64 -46.96 14.37
N GLY A 798 -17.98 -46.00 13.52
CA GLY A 798 -19.14 -45.13 13.71
C GLY A 798 -19.94 -44.89 12.43
N SER A 799 -21.05 -44.18 12.57
CA SER A 799 -21.81 -43.64 11.43
C SER A 799 -21.10 -42.40 10.90
N PRO A 800 -20.90 -42.28 9.57
CA PRO A 800 -20.17 -41.18 8.98
C PRO A 800 -21.05 -39.92 8.81
N ILE A 801 -20.47 -38.78 9.15
CA ILE A 801 -20.94 -37.45 8.73
C ILE A 801 -19.89 -36.86 7.80
N TYR A 802 -20.29 -36.59 6.56
CA TYR A 802 -19.45 -36.03 5.51
C TYR A 802 -19.54 -34.52 5.52
N TYR A 803 -18.40 -33.87 5.35
CA TYR A 803 -18.32 -32.42 5.12
C TYR A 803 -17.33 -32.14 3.99
N ARG A 804 -17.53 -31.02 3.31
CA ARG A 804 -16.59 -30.53 2.29
C ARG A 804 -15.45 -29.75 2.94
N THR A 805 -14.24 -30.24 2.72
CA THR A 805 -13.00 -29.58 3.21
C THR A 805 -12.67 -28.31 2.43
N THR A 806 -13.09 -28.22 1.17
CA THR A 806 -12.85 -27.04 0.32
C THR A 806 -14.11 -26.70 -0.48
N GLY A 807 -14.27 -25.41 -0.79
CA GLY A 807 -15.47 -24.90 -1.47
C GLY A 807 -16.67 -24.76 -0.53
N GLY A 808 -17.80 -24.30 -1.08
CA GLY A 808 -18.93 -23.77 -0.30
C GLY A 808 -18.56 -22.41 0.28
N ARG A 809 -18.99 -21.32 -0.37
CA ARG A 809 -18.56 -19.95 -0.01
C ARG A 809 -19.21 -19.51 1.30
N TYR A 810 -20.53 -19.49 1.32
CA TYR A 810 -21.34 -18.87 2.36
C TYR A 810 -22.22 -19.87 3.13
N PHE A 811 -22.24 -21.11 2.66
CA PHE A 811 -22.92 -22.24 3.29
C PHE A 811 -22.06 -23.47 3.04
N LYS A 812 -21.92 -24.32 4.06
CA LYS A 812 -21.18 -25.57 3.99
C LYS A 812 -22.16 -26.73 3.85
N VAL A 813 -21.76 -27.72 3.06
CA VAL A 813 -22.54 -28.95 2.87
C VAL A 813 -22.06 -29.98 3.88
N VAL A 814 -22.99 -30.42 4.73
CA VAL A 814 -22.79 -31.48 5.72
C VAL A 814 -23.90 -32.50 5.53
N THR A 815 -23.54 -33.77 5.35
CA THR A 815 -24.48 -34.86 5.01
C THR A 815 -24.11 -36.15 5.75
N ASN A 816 -25.06 -37.07 5.94
CA ASN A 816 -24.76 -38.42 6.46
C ASN A 816 -24.49 -39.45 5.34
N TYR A 817 -24.41 -38.99 4.09
CA TYR A 817 -24.04 -39.76 2.91
C TYR A 817 -23.00 -39.00 2.09
N PRO A 818 -22.14 -39.69 1.32
CA PRO A 818 -21.16 -39.02 0.45
C PRO A 818 -21.87 -38.33 -0.72
N THR A 819 -21.42 -37.13 -1.11
CA THR A 819 -21.94 -36.46 -2.32
C THR A 819 -21.13 -36.80 -3.58
N GLY A 820 -20.07 -37.60 -3.44
CA GLY A 820 -19.20 -38.04 -4.53
C GLY A 820 -18.07 -37.07 -4.85
N SER A 821 -17.83 -36.08 -3.99
CA SER A 821 -16.79 -35.08 -4.20
C SER A 821 -15.44 -35.56 -3.66
N THR A 822 -14.37 -35.37 -4.44
CA THR A 822 -12.98 -35.67 -4.02
C THR A 822 -12.46 -34.77 -2.89
N LYS A 823 -13.22 -33.74 -2.51
CA LYS A 823 -12.90 -32.79 -1.43
C LYS A 823 -13.72 -33.02 -0.17
N GLU A 824 -14.37 -34.17 -0.04
CA GLU A 824 -15.12 -34.56 1.17
C GLU A 824 -14.29 -35.40 2.12
N LYS A 825 -14.58 -35.29 3.42
CA LYS A 825 -14.04 -36.17 4.45
C LYS A 825 -15.14 -36.66 5.39
N PRO A 826 -15.11 -37.94 5.81
CA PRO A 826 -16.00 -38.46 6.83
C PRO A 826 -15.48 -38.14 8.24
N LEU A 827 -16.41 -37.86 9.14
CA LEU A 827 -16.25 -37.84 10.58
C LEU A 827 -17.06 -39.00 11.16
N LEU A 828 -16.44 -39.86 11.98
CA LEU A 828 -17.11 -41.06 12.50
C LEU A 828 -17.58 -40.83 13.93
N PHE A 829 -18.89 -40.97 14.15
CA PHE A 829 -19.53 -40.79 15.45
C PHE A 829 -20.34 -42.04 15.85
N GLU A 830 -20.69 -42.16 17.12
CA GLU A 830 -21.62 -43.20 17.55
C GLU A 830 -22.97 -43.05 16.82
N LYS A 831 -23.53 -44.17 16.34
CA LYS A 831 -24.75 -44.20 15.51
C LYS A 831 -25.91 -43.39 16.11
N ARG A 832 -26.05 -43.44 17.43
CA ARG A 832 -27.12 -42.76 18.18
C ARG A 832 -27.10 -41.24 18.05
N VAL A 833 -25.92 -40.63 17.94
CA VAL A 833 -25.76 -39.16 17.97
C VAL A 833 -25.27 -38.57 16.65
N ALA A 834 -24.83 -39.40 15.71
CA ALA A 834 -24.24 -38.96 14.44
C ALA A 834 -25.12 -37.97 13.68
N ASN A 835 -26.42 -38.27 13.51
CA ASN A 835 -27.36 -37.39 12.81
C ASN A 835 -27.58 -36.06 13.55
N SER A 836 -27.68 -36.08 14.88
CA SER A 836 -27.80 -34.86 15.68
C SER A 836 -26.56 -33.97 15.55
N ILE A 837 -25.37 -34.56 15.50
CA ILE A 837 -24.11 -33.85 15.24
C ILE A 837 -24.09 -33.27 13.82
N GLY A 838 -24.53 -34.05 12.82
CA GLY A 838 -24.70 -33.58 11.45
C GLY A 838 -25.60 -32.35 11.35
N CYS A 839 -26.72 -32.37 12.08
CA CYS A 839 -27.66 -31.24 12.22
C CYS A 839 -26.98 -29.98 12.74
N ILE A 840 -26.26 -30.10 13.86
CA ILE A 840 -25.56 -28.97 14.48
C ILE A 840 -24.49 -28.43 13.53
N LEU A 841 -23.77 -29.28 12.82
CA LEU A 841 -22.74 -28.87 11.85
C LEU A 841 -23.30 -28.19 10.58
N SER A 842 -24.60 -28.38 10.27
CA SER A 842 -25.27 -27.65 9.18
C SER A 842 -25.78 -26.26 9.56
N SER A 843 -25.67 -25.84 10.83
CA SER A 843 -26.19 -24.58 11.35
C SER A 843 -25.41 -23.32 10.92
N ASN A 844 -26.05 -22.15 11.07
CA ASN A 844 -25.38 -20.85 10.97
C ASN A 844 -24.28 -20.70 12.04
N LEU A 845 -24.48 -21.24 13.25
CA LEU A 845 -23.49 -21.24 14.33
C LEU A 845 -22.18 -21.92 13.93
N SER A 846 -22.27 -23.10 13.31
CA SER A 846 -21.10 -23.83 12.83
C SER A 846 -20.40 -23.09 11.69
N PHE A 847 -21.17 -22.49 10.78
CA PHE A 847 -20.64 -21.64 9.72
C PHE A 847 -19.91 -20.41 10.28
N TRP A 848 -20.48 -19.71 11.26
CA TRP A 848 -19.83 -18.57 11.90
C TRP A 848 -18.51 -18.98 12.58
N PHE A 849 -18.50 -20.09 13.32
CA PHE A 849 -17.28 -20.63 13.92
C PHE A 849 -16.20 -20.96 12.87
N TYR A 850 -16.62 -21.53 11.73
CA TYR A 850 -15.74 -21.74 10.58
C TYR A 850 -15.15 -20.42 10.07
N GLN A 851 -15.94 -19.36 9.93
CA GLN A 851 -15.46 -18.08 9.39
C GLN A 851 -14.42 -17.43 10.30
N ILE A 852 -14.60 -17.49 11.63
CA ILE A 852 -13.69 -16.80 12.55
C ILE A 852 -12.32 -17.48 12.63
N TYR A 853 -12.22 -18.81 12.45
CA TYR A 853 -10.95 -19.54 12.56
C TYR A 853 -10.31 -19.97 11.22
N SER A 854 -11.09 -20.15 10.16
CA SER A 854 -10.54 -20.62 8.87
C SER A 854 -9.89 -19.50 8.04
N ASN A 855 -9.38 -19.87 6.86
CA ASN A 855 -8.96 -18.95 5.81
C ASN A 855 -10.14 -18.47 4.92
N ASN A 856 -11.39 -18.79 5.30
CA ASN A 856 -12.63 -18.50 4.58
C ASN A 856 -12.72 -19.12 3.18
N LEU A 857 -11.97 -20.22 2.96
CA LEU A 857 -12.04 -21.05 1.77
C LEU A 857 -12.14 -22.54 2.13
N ASP A 858 -11.24 -22.98 3.00
CA ASP A 858 -11.04 -24.35 3.41
C ASP A 858 -11.50 -24.54 4.86
N TRP A 859 -12.36 -25.52 5.08
CA TRP A 859 -12.72 -25.98 6.42
C TRP A 859 -11.87 -27.21 6.71
N LYS A 860 -10.69 -27.04 7.30
CA LYS A 860 -9.81 -28.17 7.57
C LYS A 860 -10.35 -28.94 8.78
N THR A 861 -9.89 -30.18 8.88
CA THR A 861 -10.28 -31.11 9.94
C THR A 861 -9.98 -30.56 11.34
N TYR A 862 -8.91 -29.79 11.49
CA TYR A 862 -8.57 -29.17 12.78
C TYR A 862 -9.61 -28.15 13.26
N GLU A 863 -10.15 -27.29 12.38
CA GLU A 863 -11.13 -26.30 12.84
C GLU A 863 -12.45 -26.97 13.25
N ILE A 864 -12.95 -27.93 12.46
CA ILE A 864 -14.18 -28.65 12.80
C ILE A 864 -14.05 -29.47 14.09
N GLU A 865 -12.89 -30.08 14.33
CA GLU A 865 -12.60 -30.84 15.57
C GLU A 865 -12.61 -29.99 16.84
N ASN A 866 -12.31 -28.70 16.71
CA ASN A 866 -12.32 -27.75 17.83
C ASN A 866 -13.66 -27.04 18.02
N PHE A 867 -14.62 -27.20 17.10
CA PHE A 867 -16.00 -26.83 17.37
C PHE A 867 -16.54 -27.64 18.55
N THR A 868 -17.44 -27.09 19.35
CA THR A 868 -17.93 -27.74 20.57
C THR A 868 -19.40 -28.17 20.42
N LEU A 869 -19.80 -29.19 21.17
CA LEU A 869 -21.17 -29.73 21.19
C LEU A 869 -21.78 -29.66 22.58
N PRO A 870 -23.06 -29.24 22.70
CA PRO A 870 -23.75 -29.22 23.97
C PRO A 870 -24.04 -30.64 24.44
N ILE A 871 -24.37 -30.78 25.72
CA ILE A 871 -24.82 -32.07 26.25
C ILE A 871 -26.23 -32.32 25.70
N LEU A 872 -26.40 -33.39 24.95
CA LEU A 872 -27.67 -33.74 24.33
C LEU A 872 -28.44 -34.73 25.21
N SER A 873 -29.68 -34.37 25.56
CA SER A 873 -30.64 -35.32 26.13
C SER A 873 -31.22 -36.22 25.03
N ASP A 874 -31.90 -37.30 25.43
CA ASP A 874 -32.58 -38.19 24.47
C ASP A 874 -33.64 -37.46 23.64
N ILE A 875 -34.33 -36.48 24.24
CA ILE A 875 -35.30 -35.61 23.55
C ILE A 875 -34.57 -34.77 22.49
N ASN A 876 -33.44 -34.16 22.86
CA ASN A 876 -32.66 -33.34 21.94
C ASN A 876 -32.15 -34.16 20.74
N ILE A 877 -31.76 -35.42 20.97
CA ILE A 877 -31.29 -36.31 19.90
C ILE A 877 -32.39 -36.53 18.85
N VAL A 878 -33.61 -36.85 19.30
CA VAL A 878 -34.77 -37.11 18.42
C VAL A 878 -35.16 -35.88 17.62
N GLU A 879 -35.27 -34.72 18.27
CA GLU A 879 -35.63 -33.47 17.58
C GLU A 879 -34.57 -33.04 16.56
N LEU A 880 -33.29 -33.12 16.93
CA LEU A 880 -32.20 -32.79 16.00
C LEU A 880 -32.14 -33.76 14.82
N GLU A 881 -32.43 -35.04 15.02
CA GLU A 881 -32.51 -36.02 13.93
C GLU A 881 -33.68 -35.71 12.98
N SER A 882 -34.84 -35.30 13.52
CA SER A 882 -35.98 -34.84 12.73
C SER A 882 -35.64 -33.62 11.86
N LEU A 883 -35.04 -32.58 12.48
CA LEU A 883 -34.59 -31.37 11.77
C LEU A 883 -33.53 -31.68 10.71
N TYR A 884 -32.61 -32.60 11.00
CA TYR A 884 -31.58 -32.99 10.04
C TYR A 884 -32.16 -33.71 8.84
N ASN A 885 -33.11 -34.63 9.05
CA ASN A 885 -33.80 -35.31 7.95
C ASN A 885 -34.58 -34.30 7.08
N LYS A 886 -35.21 -33.29 7.68
CA LYS A 886 -35.86 -32.19 6.97
C LYS A 886 -34.85 -31.39 6.13
N TYR A 887 -33.71 -31.03 6.72
CA TYR A 887 -32.62 -30.34 6.02
C TYR A 887 -32.06 -31.17 4.84
N LEU A 888 -31.71 -32.44 5.07
CA LEU A 888 -31.18 -33.33 4.04
C LEU A 888 -32.16 -33.51 2.87
N SER A 889 -33.45 -33.69 3.16
CA SER A 889 -34.48 -33.81 2.13
C SER A 889 -34.61 -32.52 1.31
N ASP A 890 -34.53 -31.36 1.95
CA ASP A 890 -34.68 -30.07 1.29
C ASP A 890 -33.46 -29.70 0.41
N ILE A 891 -32.23 -29.91 0.91
CA ILE A 891 -31.03 -29.62 0.09
C ILE A 891 -30.96 -30.52 -1.15
N GLU A 892 -31.45 -31.76 -1.06
CA GLU A 892 -31.52 -32.69 -2.19
C GLU A 892 -32.57 -32.24 -3.21
N LYS A 893 -33.75 -31.83 -2.72
CA LYS A 893 -34.83 -31.29 -3.56
C LYS A 893 -34.38 -30.02 -4.30
N ASN A 894 -33.57 -29.20 -3.65
CA ASN A 894 -33.13 -27.90 -4.17
C ASN A 894 -31.78 -27.93 -4.92
N ALA A 895 -31.13 -29.10 -5.02
CA ALA A 895 -29.87 -29.26 -5.73
C ALA A 895 -30.08 -29.17 -7.25
N ASN A 896 -29.23 -28.40 -7.93
CA ASN A 896 -29.21 -28.37 -9.39
C ASN A 896 -28.41 -29.57 -9.93
N ILE A 897 -28.81 -30.13 -11.07
CA ILE A 897 -28.01 -31.13 -11.81
C ILE A 897 -27.28 -30.39 -12.92
N ARG A 898 -25.95 -30.39 -12.89
CA ARG A 898 -25.12 -29.84 -13.97
C ARG A 898 -24.59 -30.95 -14.86
N ILE A 899 -24.74 -30.78 -16.16
CA ILE A 899 -24.17 -31.67 -17.19
C ILE A 899 -22.80 -31.12 -17.59
N SER A 900 -21.81 -31.99 -17.62
CA SER A 900 -20.44 -31.63 -17.99
C SER A 900 -20.36 -31.53 -19.53
N THR A 901 -20.25 -30.32 -20.08
CA THR A 901 -20.04 -30.14 -21.53
C THR A 901 -18.61 -30.55 -21.91
N GLY A 902 -18.43 -31.14 -23.10
CA GLY A 902 -17.25 -31.92 -23.53
C GLY A 902 -15.85 -31.28 -23.49
N GLU A 903 -15.71 -30.05 -23.01
CA GLU A 903 -14.41 -29.39 -22.72
C GLU A 903 -14.08 -29.33 -21.22
N SER A 904 -14.93 -29.92 -20.37
CA SER A 904 -14.71 -29.98 -18.94
C SER A 904 -13.52 -30.87 -18.56
N LYS A 905 -12.61 -30.35 -17.73
CA LYS A 905 -11.50 -31.13 -17.13
C LYS A 905 -11.98 -32.29 -16.22
N TYR A 906 -13.28 -32.40 -15.96
CA TYR A 906 -13.86 -33.39 -15.06
C TYR A 906 -14.43 -34.57 -15.86
N LEU A 907 -13.91 -35.77 -15.61
CA LEU A 907 -14.32 -37.07 -16.19
C LEU A 907 -15.69 -37.56 -15.66
N VAL A 908 -16.69 -36.68 -15.55
CA VAL A 908 -18.00 -37.01 -14.99
C VAL A 908 -19.09 -36.43 -15.88
N ASP A 909 -20.09 -37.23 -16.27
CA ASP A 909 -21.15 -36.81 -17.20
C ASP A 909 -22.11 -35.77 -16.59
N SER A 910 -22.35 -35.86 -15.28
CA SER A 910 -23.11 -34.86 -14.53
C SER A 910 -22.74 -34.85 -13.04
N PHE A 911 -23.00 -33.74 -12.35
CA PHE A 911 -22.81 -33.62 -10.90
C PHE A 911 -23.88 -32.73 -10.25
N LYS A 912 -24.14 -32.93 -8.96
CA LYS A 912 -25.06 -32.10 -8.17
C LYS A 912 -24.37 -30.84 -7.67
N GLU A 913 -24.99 -29.69 -7.92
CA GLU A 913 -24.66 -28.40 -7.31
C GLU A 913 -25.69 -28.06 -6.23
N TYR A 914 -25.30 -28.21 -4.96
CA TYR A 914 -26.15 -27.86 -3.81
C TYR A 914 -26.21 -26.35 -3.62
N LYS A 915 -27.39 -25.76 -3.82
CA LYS A 915 -27.69 -24.34 -3.54
C LYS A 915 -28.27 -24.20 -2.13
N ILE A 916 -27.42 -24.39 -1.12
CA ILE A 916 -27.82 -24.43 0.31
C ILE A 916 -28.53 -23.14 0.77
N VAL A 917 -28.30 -22.01 0.11
CA VAL A 917 -29.03 -20.76 0.35
C VAL A 917 -30.56 -20.93 0.32
N ARG A 918 -31.08 -21.82 -0.55
CA ARG A 918 -32.52 -22.13 -0.68
C ARG A 918 -33.10 -22.83 0.55
N SER A 919 -32.24 -23.45 1.36
CA SER A 919 -32.60 -24.16 2.59
C SER A 919 -32.40 -23.30 3.85
N LYS A 920 -32.14 -21.99 3.70
CA LYS A 920 -31.84 -21.09 4.82
C LYS A 920 -32.91 -21.12 5.91
N SER A 921 -34.20 -21.18 5.55
CA SER A 921 -35.27 -21.21 6.56
C SER A 921 -35.15 -22.42 7.50
N ILE A 922 -34.72 -23.57 6.98
CA ILE A 922 -34.52 -24.79 7.79
C ILE A 922 -33.24 -24.65 8.63
N ILE A 923 -32.19 -24.05 8.09
CA ILE A 923 -30.96 -23.77 8.86
C ILE A 923 -31.28 -22.82 10.03
N ASP A 924 -32.11 -21.81 9.78
CA ASP A 924 -32.59 -20.88 10.81
C ASP A 924 -33.42 -21.60 11.89
N GLU A 925 -34.29 -22.55 11.53
CA GLU A 925 -34.99 -23.41 12.49
C GLU A 925 -34.01 -24.28 13.32
N ILE A 926 -32.92 -24.77 12.72
CA ILE A 926 -31.87 -25.50 13.43
C ILE A 926 -31.23 -24.59 14.48
N ASP A 927 -30.83 -23.36 14.11
CA ASP A 927 -30.23 -22.39 15.02
C ASP A 927 -31.16 -21.99 16.17
N ASP A 928 -32.45 -21.81 15.89
CA ASP A 928 -33.47 -21.51 16.92
C ASP A 928 -33.58 -22.65 17.96
N TYR A 929 -33.39 -23.90 17.53
CA TYR A 929 -33.39 -25.05 18.43
C TYR A 929 -32.06 -25.22 19.20
N ILE A 930 -30.92 -25.10 18.52
CA ILE A 930 -29.61 -25.36 19.16
C ILE A 930 -29.14 -24.18 20.03
N GLY A 931 -29.53 -22.95 19.71
CA GLY A 931 -29.09 -21.75 20.42
C GLY A 931 -29.30 -21.83 21.94
N PRO A 932 -30.51 -22.16 22.42
CA PRO A 932 -30.77 -22.37 23.85
C PRO A 932 -29.93 -23.50 24.47
N LEU A 933 -29.57 -24.55 23.71
CA LEU A 933 -28.71 -25.64 24.20
C LEU A 933 -27.27 -25.17 24.48
N TYR A 934 -26.81 -24.15 23.77
CA TYR A 934 -25.55 -23.45 24.03
C TYR A 934 -25.69 -22.31 25.06
N GLY A 935 -26.91 -22.04 25.54
CA GLY A 935 -27.21 -20.90 26.42
C GLY A 935 -27.18 -19.54 25.72
N LEU A 936 -27.37 -19.51 24.39
CA LEU A 936 -27.47 -18.27 23.62
C LEU A 936 -28.78 -17.55 23.91
N THR A 937 -28.76 -16.22 23.93
CA THR A 937 -29.97 -15.38 23.99
C THR A 937 -30.61 -15.25 22.60
N GLN A 938 -31.85 -14.78 22.52
CA GLN A 938 -32.49 -14.54 21.21
C GLN A 938 -31.69 -13.54 20.36
N GLU A 939 -31.17 -12.47 20.97
CA GLU A 939 -30.31 -11.49 20.29
C GLU A 939 -29.06 -12.14 19.66
N GLU A 940 -28.41 -13.06 20.39
CA GLU A 940 -27.22 -13.78 19.91
C GLU A 940 -27.57 -14.78 18.80
N ILE A 941 -28.71 -15.45 18.90
CA ILE A 941 -29.23 -16.36 17.86
C ILE A 941 -29.51 -15.55 16.59
N ASP A 942 -30.22 -14.43 16.72
CA ASP A 942 -30.54 -13.54 15.60
C ASP A 942 -29.27 -12.97 14.96
N PHE A 943 -28.26 -12.63 15.76
CA PHE A 943 -26.95 -12.23 15.25
C PHE A 943 -26.32 -13.32 14.38
N VAL A 944 -26.24 -14.56 14.87
CA VAL A 944 -25.65 -15.68 14.14
C VAL A 944 -26.42 -15.97 12.84
N LYS A 945 -27.75 -15.96 12.87
CA LYS A 945 -28.62 -16.16 11.70
C LYS A 945 -28.44 -15.10 10.62
N ASN A 946 -28.14 -13.86 11.05
CA ASN A 946 -27.97 -12.70 10.16
C ASN A 946 -26.50 -12.36 9.84
N TYR A 947 -25.54 -13.14 10.37
CA TYR A 947 -24.12 -12.90 10.12
C TYR A 947 -23.80 -12.97 8.62
N GLU A 948 -23.20 -11.89 8.10
CA GLU A 948 -22.86 -11.71 6.68
C GLU A 948 -24.03 -11.94 5.70
N LEU A 949 -25.29 -11.75 6.14
CA LEU A 949 -26.48 -12.10 5.35
C LEU A 949 -26.47 -11.52 3.92
N GLU A 950 -26.02 -10.27 3.76
CA GLU A 950 -25.90 -9.61 2.45
C GLU A 950 -25.06 -10.45 1.45
N PHE A 951 -23.96 -11.05 1.92
CA PHE A 951 -23.08 -11.86 1.08
C PHE A 951 -23.62 -13.28 0.88
N ARG A 952 -24.29 -13.80 1.91
CA ARG A 952 -24.84 -15.16 1.89
C ARG A 952 -26.02 -15.29 0.92
N MET A 953 -26.77 -14.20 0.71
CA MET A 953 -27.92 -14.16 -0.19
C MET A 953 -27.57 -13.69 -1.62
N ALA A 954 -26.41 -13.06 -1.85
CA ALA A 954 -26.01 -12.46 -3.13
C ALA A 954 -25.70 -13.45 -4.29
N GLY A 955 -26.21 -14.68 -4.25
CA GLY A 955 -25.89 -15.74 -5.22
C GLY A 955 -27.09 -16.55 -5.70
N GLU A 956 -28.31 -16.03 -5.53
CA GLU A 956 -29.53 -16.53 -6.17
C GLU A 956 -29.72 -15.99 -7.59
#